data_AF-A0A8J6HAD6-F1
#
_entry.id   AF-A0A8J6HAD6-F1
#
_cell.length_a   1.000
_cell.length_b   1.000
_cell.length_c   1.000
_cell.angle_alpha   90.00
_cell.angle_beta   90.00
_cell.angle_gamma   90.00
#
_symmetry.space_group_name_H-M   'P 1'
#
loop_
_entity.id
_entity.type
_entity.pdbx_description
1 polymer ?
#
loop_
_entity_poly.entity_id
_entity_poly.type
_entity_poly.pdbx_seq_one_letter_code
_entity_poly.pdbx_strand_id
1 'polypeptide(L)'
;MRDGSSECIGEGREGCGCSKSQHFHVLRVFVDDFLGDEARKDGNPFRFDLRSGSESFALADFRLDDYGFGEAGIVVGHPVFHPQDGVIFSHRFSRFQLIFDNPFYKITVSLRIESFKMPHYNIREPAANQLLEHVKKLEDEDKPSATTNSGNPVGYKDATLTVGKRGSTLFQDWVLIDELAHFSRERIPERVVHAKGAGAFGYFEVTHDVTQYTAAKVFSKLGKKTPVAVRFSQVAGEMGYPDTVRDIRGFALKFYTEDGIWDLVGNNTPIFFVRDSILFPSFIHVLKRNPVTHLRDWDMFWDMVSLRPETTHQVLIFFSDRGIPNSYRRMHGYGSNTFALVNDYGSFYYCKFHYKTDQGIGNLDADQATRISGEDPDYLIRDLYNAIASGNYPSWSLYLQIMTPEQAAASPYDPFDVTKVWLHAEYPLIPVGKIVFNRNPKNYFAEVEQMGFDPAHLIPGIEPSPDRMLQGRLFNYGDTHRYRLGTNNLQLPVNRPFKLHNYSRDGYGTLDSQGGAPNYHPNSFGGPESDTRARGLSPVLPVVGNASRYDNGDEDNFTQARLLYQKVLNPAERGRLINNIVMCLKNASEFLQERAIKNFSSVDADFGRRIKGGIQAQLHSHAHAEFGSYKTPINLHLHLSKMSHSNSRDPAANQLLDFAKKVEHADKPSATTNSGNPIGYNDASLTVGKKGPILLQDWVLIDKLSHFSRERIPERVVHAKGAGAFGYFEVTHDITQYTAAKVFSKLGKKTPVAVRFSQVAGEMGSADTVRDVRGFAWKFYTEDGIWDLVGNNTPIFFIRDAILFPSFIHILKRNPVTHLRDWDMFWDMMSLRPETTHQLLIFFSDRGIPDSYRHMHGYGSNTFALVNEYGSFYYCKFHYKSDQGIGTMDPDKATKTAGEDPDYLTRDLYNAIASGDYPSWTFSIQIMTPEQAASSPYDPFDVTKVWLHAEYPLIPVGKIVLNRNPKNYFAEVEQLAFDPAHLIPGIEPSPDRMLQGRLFNYGDAHRYRLGGRVRDD
;
A
#
# COMPACT_ATOMS: atom_id res chain seq x y z
N MET A 1 1.25 3.82 60.02
CA MET A 1 0.42 4.12 61.20
C MET A 1 -0.85 4.80 60.71
N ARG A 2 -2.01 4.13 60.93
CA ARG A 2 -3.42 4.61 60.99
C ARG A 2 -3.91 5.48 59.82
N ASP A 3 -4.76 5.04 58.90
CA ASP A 3 -6.06 4.32 58.94
C ASP A 3 -7.27 5.21 59.34
N GLY A 4 -8.38 5.07 58.57
CA GLY A 4 -9.70 5.68 58.77
C GLY A 4 -10.36 6.16 57.45
N SER A 5 -10.99 5.31 56.63
CA SER A 5 -12.39 4.79 56.69
C SER A 5 -13.47 5.90 56.62
N SER A 6 -14.24 6.03 55.52
CA SER A 6 -15.57 5.40 55.25
C SER A 6 -16.69 6.46 55.46
N GLU A 7 -17.86 6.53 54.82
CA GLU A 7 -18.62 5.79 53.82
C GLU A 7 -19.88 6.66 53.48
N CYS A 8 -20.50 6.41 52.32
CA CYS A 8 -21.96 6.36 52.07
C CYS A 8 -22.89 7.60 51.84
N ILE A 9 -23.47 7.58 50.62
CA ILE A 9 -24.92 7.60 50.23
C ILE A 9 -25.69 8.94 50.21
N GLY A 10 -26.32 9.23 49.06
CA GLY A 10 -27.47 10.12 48.93
C GLY A 10 -27.93 10.37 47.48
N GLU A 11 -28.91 9.59 47.02
CA GLU A 11 -29.65 9.76 45.75
C GLU A 11 -30.47 11.07 45.68
N GLY A 12 -30.81 11.53 44.46
CA GLY A 12 -31.93 12.47 44.27
C GLY A 12 -31.98 13.17 42.92
N ARG A 13 -32.79 12.64 42.00
CA ARG A 13 -33.28 13.32 40.78
C ARG A 13 -34.12 14.55 41.12
N GLU A 14 -34.04 15.61 40.33
CA GLU A 14 -35.13 16.16 39.47
C GLU A 14 -34.80 17.58 38.98
N GLY A 15 -35.18 17.84 37.73
CA GLY A 15 -34.83 19.05 37.00
C GLY A 15 -35.67 20.28 37.36
N CYS A 16 -35.18 21.43 36.94
CA CYS A 16 -36.01 22.58 36.65
C CYS A 16 -35.34 23.43 35.56
N GLY A 17 -36.05 23.63 34.46
CA GLY A 17 -35.65 24.58 33.43
C GLY A 17 -35.78 26.01 33.93
N CYS A 18 -34.84 26.87 33.53
CA CYS A 18 -35.06 28.30 33.49
C CYS A 18 -34.29 28.90 32.33
N SER A 19 -35.04 29.50 31.41
CA SER A 19 -34.56 30.49 30.46
C SER A 19 -33.86 31.63 31.19
N LYS A 20 -32.77 32.18 30.63
CA LYS A 20 -32.34 33.56 30.93
C LYS A 20 -31.39 34.14 29.89
N SER A 21 -31.87 35.23 29.31
CA SER A 21 -31.17 36.47 28.93
C SER A 21 -29.88 36.38 28.11
N GLN A 22 -29.96 36.80 26.85
CA GLN A 22 -28.83 37.38 26.13
C GLN A 22 -28.38 38.67 26.84
N HIS A 23 -27.17 38.68 27.39
CA HIS A 23 -26.51 39.88 27.87
C HIS A 23 -25.91 40.66 26.69
N PHE A 24 -26.37 41.90 26.47
CA PHE A 24 -25.67 42.87 25.63
C PHE A 24 -24.61 43.57 26.49
N HIS A 25 -23.32 43.31 26.22
CA HIS A 25 -22.23 44.12 26.79
C HIS A 25 -21.99 45.33 25.89
N VAL A 26 -22.32 46.53 26.39
CA VAL A 26 -21.89 47.80 25.79
C VAL A 26 -20.58 48.18 26.45
N LEU A 27 -19.47 48.07 25.72
CA LEU A 27 -18.18 48.60 26.17
C LEU A 27 -18.19 50.12 26.00
N ARG A 28 -18.17 50.87 27.10
CA ARG A 28 -17.89 52.31 27.13
C ARG A 28 -16.38 52.49 27.34
N VAL A 29 -15.67 53.02 26.36
CA VAL A 29 -14.28 53.45 26.53
C VAL A 29 -14.29 54.95 26.77
N PHE A 30 -13.77 55.38 27.93
CA PHE A 30 -13.36 56.76 28.17
C PHE A 30 -11.93 56.91 27.66
N VAL A 31 -11.68 57.91 26.83
CA VAL A 31 -10.33 58.32 26.42
C VAL A 31 -10.09 59.66 27.09
N ASP A 32 -9.43 59.62 28.25
CA ASP A 32 -8.77 60.79 28.81
C ASP A 32 -7.32 60.38 29.09
N ASP A 33 -6.42 61.33 28.81
CA ASP A 33 -4.96 61.27 28.92
C ASP A 33 -4.24 60.37 27.92
N PHE A 34 -3.98 60.86 26.70
CA PHE A 34 -2.74 60.58 25.95
C PHE A 34 -2.68 61.36 24.61
N LEU A 35 -2.78 62.69 24.65
CA LEU A 35 -2.39 63.53 23.51
C LEU A 35 -1.80 64.84 24.02
N GLY A 36 -0.48 64.97 23.92
CA GLY A 36 0.19 66.27 23.96
C GLY A 36 -0.13 67.07 22.70
N ASP A 37 -0.33 68.37 22.88
CA ASP A 37 -0.65 69.34 21.84
C ASP A 37 0.44 69.41 20.76
N GLU A 38 0.31 68.67 19.66
CA GLU A 38 0.89 69.03 18.35
C GLU A 38 0.50 68.03 17.24
N ALA A 39 -0.75 68.06 16.78
CA ALA A 39 -1.14 67.56 15.45
C ALA A 39 -2.59 67.97 15.08
N ARG A 40 -2.91 69.26 15.21
CA ARG A 40 -4.09 69.85 14.55
C ARG A 40 -3.61 70.71 13.39
N LYS A 41 -3.40 70.09 12.22
CA LYS A 41 -3.39 70.75 10.91
C LYS A 41 -3.20 69.67 9.84
N ASP A 42 -4.32 69.33 9.20
CA ASP A 42 -4.48 69.19 7.75
C ASP A 42 -5.60 68.17 7.47
N GLY A 43 -6.77 68.72 7.11
CA GLY A 43 -8.00 67.98 6.88
C GLY A 43 -7.99 67.23 5.56
N ASN A 44 -7.47 66.01 5.56
CA ASN A 44 -7.69 65.03 4.49
C ASN A 44 -8.28 63.73 5.07
N PRO A 45 -9.40 63.19 4.55
CA PRO A 45 -9.90 61.88 4.94
C PRO A 45 -9.04 60.77 4.33
N PHE A 46 -8.35 60.00 5.17
CA PHE A 46 -7.70 58.75 4.77
C PHE A 46 -8.76 57.67 4.52
N ARG A 47 -8.67 56.99 3.37
CA ARG A 47 -9.51 55.83 3.02
C ARG A 47 -8.60 54.60 2.96
N PHE A 48 -8.75 53.67 3.90
CA PHE A 48 -8.10 52.36 3.83
C PHE A 48 -9.03 51.36 3.13
N ASP A 49 -8.50 50.62 2.16
CA ASP A 49 -9.17 49.51 1.49
C ASP A 49 -8.32 48.26 1.72
N LEU A 50 -8.72 47.39 2.66
CA LEU A 50 -8.04 46.12 2.90
C LEU A 50 -8.66 45.05 2.00
N ARG A 51 -7.95 44.69 0.92
CA ARG A 51 -8.27 43.50 0.12
C ARG A 51 -7.81 42.26 0.88
N SER A 52 -8.73 41.32 1.07
CA SER A 52 -8.45 40.02 1.68
C SER A 52 -7.56 39.17 0.76
N GLY A 53 -6.34 38.89 1.21
CA GLY A 53 -5.44 37.90 0.61
C GLY A 53 -4.77 37.09 1.71
N SER A 54 -4.94 35.77 1.65
CA SER A 54 -4.17 34.69 2.29
C SER A 54 -3.87 34.75 3.78
N GLU A 55 -4.27 33.67 4.46
CA GLU A 55 -3.86 33.29 5.81
C GLU A 55 -2.33 33.29 5.94
N SER A 56 -1.79 34.21 6.75
CA SER A 56 -0.39 34.19 7.18
C SER A 56 -0.33 34.84 8.55
N PHE A 57 0.00 34.05 9.57
CA PHE A 57 0.27 34.56 10.92
C PHE A 57 1.63 35.26 10.91
N ALA A 58 1.63 36.59 11.01
CA ALA A 58 2.86 37.36 11.19
C ALA A 58 3.17 37.51 12.69
N LEU A 59 4.37 37.11 13.09
CA LEU A 59 5.03 37.49 14.34
C LEU A 59 5.97 38.66 14.02
N ALA A 60 5.90 39.76 14.79
CA ALA A 60 6.90 40.84 14.73
C ALA A 60 7.27 41.29 16.15
N ASP A 61 8.57 41.46 16.36
CA ASP A 61 9.25 41.94 17.56
C ASP A 61 9.59 43.44 17.39
N PHE A 62 9.61 44.22 18.48
CA PHE A 62 9.86 45.67 18.42
C PHE A 62 11.35 46.02 18.63
N ARG A 63 11.93 46.82 17.72
CA ARG A 63 13.12 47.64 17.98
C ARG A 63 12.79 49.12 17.74
N LEU A 64 13.24 49.98 18.64
CA LEU A 64 13.18 51.44 18.53
C LEU A 64 14.44 51.93 17.81
N ASP A 65 14.27 52.69 16.73
CA ASP A 65 15.33 53.53 16.14
C ASP A 65 14.95 55.02 16.28
N ASP A 66 15.96 55.85 16.52
CA ASP A 66 15.96 57.24 17.06
C ASP A 66 15.29 58.35 16.22
N TYR A 67 14.33 58.06 15.33
CA TYR A 67 13.75 59.07 14.43
C TYR A 67 12.21 59.13 14.39
N GLY A 68 11.53 58.81 15.49
CA GLY A 68 10.26 59.47 15.84
C GLY A 68 9.07 59.36 14.87
N PHE A 69 8.94 58.28 14.10
CA PHE A 69 7.71 57.97 13.36
C PHE A 69 7.11 56.64 13.84
N GLY A 70 5.98 56.70 14.56
CA GLY A 70 5.28 55.53 15.08
C GLY A 70 4.05 55.17 14.24
N GLU A 71 3.98 53.92 13.75
CA GLU A 71 2.73 53.29 13.33
C GLU A 71 1.97 52.79 14.57
N ALA A 72 0.69 53.15 14.71
CA ALA A 72 -0.18 52.66 15.77
C ALA A 72 -0.93 51.41 15.29
N GLY A 73 -0.52 50.23 15.76
CA GLY A 73 -1.26 48.98 15.63
C GLY A 73 -2.11 48.67 16.87
N ILE A 74 -3.36 48.24 16.69
CA ILE A 74 -4.33 47.94 17.76
C ILE A 74 -4.02 46.59 18.41
N VAL A 75 -3.96 46.57 19.74
CA VAL A 75 -3.87 45.36 20.59
C VAL A 75 -5.23 44.64 20.64
N VAL A 76 -5.25 43.34 20.33
CA VAL A 76 -6.39 42.45 20.63
C VAL A 76 -5.91 41.39 21.62
N GLY A 77 -6.52 41.37 22.81
CA GLY A 77 -6.09 40.58 23.96
C GLY A 77 -6.16 39.06 23.79
N HIS A 78 -5.39 38.35 24.62
CA HIS A 78 -5.31 36.90 24.68
C HIS A 78 -6.65 36.22 25.00
N PRO A 79 -6.88 34.98 24.52
CA PRO A 79 -8.04 34.19 24.93
C PRO A 79 -7.98 33.88 26.43
N VAL A 80 -9.07 34.16 27.15
CA VAL A 80 -9.25 33.77 28.55
C VAL A 80 -9.61 32.28 28.59
N PHE A 81 -8.77 31.48 29.24
CA PHE A 81 -8.96 30.04 29.42
C PHE A 81 -9.84 29.81 30.66
N HIS A 82 -11.03 29.21 30.50
CA HIS A 82 -11.84 28.76 31.64
C HIS A 82 -11.66 27.24 31.82
N PRO A 83 -11.14 26.74 32.97
CA PRO A 83 -10.66 25.36 33.08
C PRO A 83 -11.74 24.26 33.11
N GLN A 84 -13.03 24.59 33.02
CA GLN A 84 -14.11 23.63 33.27
C GLN A 84 -15.06 23.37 32.09
N ASP A 85 -15.07 24.19 31.04
CA ASP A 85 -16.02 24.02 29.92
C ASP A 85 -15.39 24.07 28.50
N GLY A 86 -14.08 24.24 28.37
CA GLY A 86 -13.39 24.18 27.07
C GLY A 86 -13.86 25.20 26.01
N VAL A 87 -14.63 26.22 26.39
CA VAL A 87 -15.15 27.24 25.45
C VAL A 87 -14.09 28.31 25.24
N ILE A 88 -13.48 28.33 24.06
CA ILE A 88 -12.64 29.44 23.58
C ILE A 88 -13.53 30.36 22.74
N PHE A 89 -13.77 31.58 23.22
CA PHE A 89 -14.40 32.62 22.41
C PHE A 89 -13.33 33.35 21.61
N SER A 90 -13.38 33.28 20.28
CA SER A 90 -12.61 34.19 19.42
C SER A 90 -13.58 35.17 18.74
N HIS A 91 -13.20 36.44 18.74
CA HIS A 91 -14.02 37.52 18.20
C HIS A 91 -13.51 37.83 16.79
N ARG A 92 -14.35 37.67 15.76
CA ARG A 92 -14.03 38.09 14.40
C ARG A 92 -14.73 39.43 14.13
N PHE A 93 -13.96 40.49 13.92
CA PHE A 93 -14.50 41.80 13.56
C PHE A 93 -14.64 41.88 12.04
N SER A 94 -15.86 41.83 11.51
CA SER A 94 -16.10 41.72 10.06
C SER A 94 -16.47 43.04 9.37
N ARG A 95 -16.74 44.13 10.10
CA ARG A 95 -16.96 45.47 9.51
C ARG A 95 -16.86 46.59 10.54
N PHE A 96 -16.15 47.66 10.19
CA PHE A 96 -16.17 48.93 10.91
C PHE A 96 -16.96 49.95 10.09
N GLN A 97 -17.85 50.71 10.74
CA GLN A 97 -18.50 51.87 10.14
C GLN A 97 -18.37 53.05 11.10
N LEU A 98 -17.60 54.06 10.70
CA LEU A 98 -17.46 55.32 11.43
C LEU A 98 -18.48 56.31 10.84
N ILE A 99 -19.43 56.76 11.67
CA ILE A 99 -20.38 57.82 11.32
C ILE A 99 -19.94 59.07 12.07
N PHE A 100 -19.70 60.16 11.33
CA PHE A 100 -19.33 61.46 11.87
C PHE A 100 -20.54 62.38 11.83
N ASP A 101 -21.18 62.60 12.97
CA ASP A 101 -22.08 63.74 13.18
C ASP A 101 -21.32 64.80 14.01
N ASN A 102 -21.27 66.03 13.52
CA ASN A 102 -20.64 67.18 14.20
C ASN A 102 -21.69 68.32 14.26
N PRO A 103 -21.67 69.23 15.26
CA PRO A 103 -20.53 69.69 16.03
C PRO A 103 -20.50 69.14 17.47
N PHE A 104 -19.30 68.92 18.02
CA PHE A 104 -18.97 68.36 19.34
C PHE A 104 -18.79 66.82 19.34
N TYR A 105 -17.68 66.41 18.71
CA TYR A 105 -17.21 65.04 18.45
C TYR A 105 -17.57 64.01 19.53
N LYS A 106 -18.59 63.19 19.22
CA LYS A 106 -18.88 61.93 19.92
C LYS A 106 -18.74 60.80 18.90
N ILE A 107 -17.62 60.08 18.92
CA ILE A 107 -17.42 58.92 18.04
C ILE A 107 -18.22 57.76 18.62
N THR A 108 -19.27 57.32 17.93
CA THR A 108 -19.99 56.09 18.28
C THR A 108 -19.48 54.96 17.40
N VAL A 109 -18.71 54.04 17.97
CA VAL A 109 -18.27 52.81 17.29
C VAL A 109 -19.29 51.71 17.56
N SER A 110 -20.11 51.38 16.57
CA SER A 110 -21.03 50.24 16.66
C SER A 110 -20.31 48.96 16.24
N LEU A 111 -19.86 48.18 17.22
CA LEU A 111 -19.31 46.84 17.01
C LEU A 111 -20.45 45.82 16.93
N ARG A 112 -20.67 45.26 15.74
CA ARG A 112 -21.52 44.08 15.60
C ARG A 112 -20.68 42.84 15.87
N ILE A 113 -20.75 42.32 17.10
CA ILE A 113 -20.11 41.06 17.46
C ILE A 113 -21.04 39.93 17.03
N GLU A 114 -20.75 39.31 15.89
CA GLU A 114 -21.35 38.03 15.55
C GLU A 114 -20.58 36.94 16.31
N SER A 115 -21.15 36.47 17.42
CA SER A 115 -20.66 35.29 18.12
C SER A 115 -20.91 34.06 17.25
N PHE A 116 -19.95 33.69 16.43
CA PHE A 116 -19.96 32.38 15.79
C PHE A 116 -19.49 31.34 16.82
N LYS A 117 -20.32 30.34 17.08
CA LYS A 117 -19.84 29.08 17.65
C LYS A 117 -18.83 28.55 16.63
N MET A 118 -17.54 28.53 16.98
CA MET A 118 -16.58 27.75 16.21
C MET A 118 -17.11 26.31 16.18
N PRO A 119 -17.19 25.64 15.01
CA PRO A 119 -17.33 24.20 15.00
C PRO A 119 -16.16 23.64 15.79
N HIS A 120 -16.39 22.67 16.68
CA HIS A 120 -15.36 22.01 17.46
C HIS A 120 -14.17 21.64 16.55
N TYR A 121 -13.06 22.38 16.63
CA TYR A 121 -11.91 22.18 15.74
C TYR A 121 -11.07 20.95 16.10
N ASN A 122 -11.63 19.98 16.83
CA ASN A 122 -10.92 18.76 17.22
C ASN A 122 -11.87 17.56 17.39
N ILE A 123 -12.78 17.34 16.45
CA ILE A 123 -13.38 15.99 16.33
C ILE A 123 -12.40 15.16 15.51
N ARG A 124 -11.35 14.65 16.18
CA ARG A 124 -10.49 13.61 15.61
C ARG A 124 -11.35 12.40 15.28
N GLU A 125 -11.13 11.82 14.11
CA GLU A 125 -11.82 10.60 13.70
C GLU A 125 -11.47 9.43 14.65
N PRO A 126 -12.37 8.44 14.82
CA PRO A 126 -12.11 7.29 15.70
C PRO A 126 -10.79 6.57 15.43
N ALA A 127 -10.41 6.38 14.16
CA ALA A 127 -9.14 5.76 13.80
C ALA A 127 -7.93 6.55 14.32
N ALA A 128 -7.98 7.88 14.25
CA ALA A 128 -6.90 8.73 14.76
C ALA A 128 -6.83 8.72 16.30
N ASN A 129 -7.90 8.32 16.99
CA ASN A 129 -7.93 8.26 18.46
C ASN A 129 -7.50 6.90 19.02
N GLN A 130 -7.02 5.97 18.20
CA GLN A 130 -6.76 4.60 18.64
C GLN A 130 -5.83 4.52 19.86
N LEU A 131 -4.73 5.29 19.89
CA LEU A 131 -3.81 5.31 21.03
C LEU A 131 -4.43 5.94 22.28
N LEU A 132 -5.19 7.04 22.11
CA LEU A 132 -5.90 7.68 23.21
C LEU A 132 -6.92 6.72 23.84
N GLU A 133 -7.67 5.98 23.02
CA GLU A 133 -8.61 4.96 23.48
C GLU A 133 -7.91 3.72 24.07
N HIS A 134 -6.66 3.46 23.70
CA HIS A 134 -5.86 2.41 24.32
C HIS A 134 -5.45 2.80 25.75
N VAL A 135 -4.89 4.00 25.94
CA VAL A 135 -4.46 4.48 27.25
C VAL A 135 -5.62 4.60 28.24
N LYS A 136 -6.79 5.08 27.79
CA LYS A 136 -8.00 5.15 28.63
C LYS A 136 -8.41 3.80 29.23
N LYS A 137 -8.16 2.69 28.52
CA LYS A 137 -8.48 1.34 29.02
C LYS A 137 -7.52 0.84 30.09
N LEU A 138 -6.38 1.52 30.27
CA LEU A 138 -5.32 1.16 31.20
C LEU A 138 -5.26 2.10 32.42
N GLU A 139 -6.21 3.03 32.58
CA GLU A 139 -6.15 4.08 33.63
C GLU A 139 -6.03 3.52 35.06
N ASP A 140 -6.43 2.26 35.28
CA ASP A 140 -6.37 1.56 36.58
C ASP A 140 -5.35 0.39 36.61
N GLU A 141 -4.50 0.23 35.59
CA GLU A 141 -3.53 -0.87 35.50
C GLU A 141 -2.08 -0.38 35.67
N ASP A 142 -1.28 -1.10 36.48
CA ASP A 142 0.16 -0.86 36.60
C ASP A 142 0.85 -1.15 35.25
N LYS A 143 1.76 -0.26 34.83
CA LYS A 143 2.52 -0.45 33.59
C LYS A 143 3.41 -1.70 33.70
N PRO A 144 3.25 -2.70 32.80
CA PRO A 144 4.08 -3.90 32.84
C PRO A 144 5.53 -3.60 32.45
N SER A 145 6.47 -4.34 33.02
CA SER A 145 7.87 -4.31 32.60
C SER A 145 8.04 -4.85 31.17
N ALA A 146 8.89 -4.21 30.38
CA ALA A 146 9.32 -4.76 29.10
C ALA A 146 10.13 -6.06 29.30
N THR A 147 9.93 -7.03 28.41
CA THR A 147 10.64 -8.32 28.45
C THR A 147 11.21 -8.69 27.08
N THR A 148 12.22 -9.56 27.07
CA THR A 148 12.62 -10.31 25.87
C THR A 148 11.53 -11.31 25.45
N ASN A 149 11.66 -11.92 24.27
CA ASN A 149 10.74 -12.98 23.81
C ASN A 149 10.75 -14.23 24.71
N SER A 150 11.82 -14.44 25.47
CA SER A 150 11.92 -15.48 26.50
C SER A 150 11.31 -15.09 27.85
N GLY A 151 10.72 -13.89 27.96
CA GLY A 151 10.08 -13.40 29.19
C GLY A 151 11.05 -12.83 30.23
N ASN A 152 12.31 -12.56 29.88
CA ASN A 152 13.28 -11.96 30.82
C ASN A 152 13.06 -10.45 30.89
N PRO A 153 13.00 -9.84 32.10
CA PRO A 153 12.81 -8.39 32.24
C PRO A 153 14.01 -7.63 31.68
N VAL A 154 13.74 -6.53 30.96
CA VAL A 154 14.76 -5.68 30.35
C VAL A 154 15.11 -4.53 31.29
N GLY A 155 16.39 -4.40 31.65
CA GLY A 155 16.86 -3.33 32.54
C GLY A 155 16.96 -1.96 31.85
N TYR A 156 17.54 -1.90 30.65
CA TYR A 156 17.66 -0.68 29.83
C TYR A 156 17.22 -0.99 28.41
N LYS A 157 16.23 -0.23 27.91
CA LYS A 157 15.68 -0.37 26.54
C LYS A 157 16.16 0.73 25.58
N ASP A 158 16.84 1.74 26.10
CA ASP A 158 17.21 2.96 25.37
C ASP A 158 18.64 2.97 24.82
N ALA A 159 19.45 1.96 25.16
CA ALA A 159 20.87 1.93 24.81
C ALA A 159 21.38 0.50 24.67
N THR A 160 22.29 0.30 23.73
CA THR A 160 23.05 -0.94 23.58
C THR A 160 24.18 -1.04 24.62
N LEU A 161 24.59 -2.27 24.91
CA LEU A 161 25.73 -2.59 25.77
C LEU A 161 27.04 -2.37 25.01
N THR A 162 27.87 -1.44 25.48
CA THR A 162 29.11 -1.01 24.80
C THR A 162 30.34 -1.02 25.71
N VAL A 163 31.55 -1.03 25.13
CA VAL A 163 32.82 -0.79 25.86
C VAL A 163 33.01 0.71 26.11
N GLY A 164 32.44 1.22 27.20
CA GLY A 164 32.45 2.65 27.49
C GLY A 164 31.50 3.44 26.58
N LYS A 165 31.46 4.78 26.74
CA LYS A 165 30.42 5.62 26.09
C LYS A 165 30.56 5.72 24.57
N ARG A 166 31.78 5.76 24.03
CA ARG A 166 32.07 5.92 22.58
C ARG A 166 32.69 4.65 21.95
N GLY A 167 32.62 3.51 22.64
CA GLY A 167 33.19 2.25 22.17
C GLY A 167 32.16 1.33 21.52
N SER A 168 32.63 0.23 20.95
CA SER A 168 31.82 -0.71 20.17
C SER A 168 30.77 -1.41 21.01
N THR A 169 29.65 -1.75 20.37
CA THR A 169 28.62 -2.66 20.88
C THR A 169 29.21 -4.06 21.11
N LEU A 170 28.83 -4.69 22.22
CA LEU A 170 29.27 -6.04 22.55
C LEU A 170 28.34 -7.10 21.96
N PHE A 171 28.91 -8.17 21.42
CA PHE A 171 28.15 -9.31 20.90
C PHE A 171 27.30 -10.01 21.98
N GLN A 172 27.64 -9.86 23.26
CA GLN A 172 26.87 -10.40 24.38
C GLN A 172 25.59 -9.60 24.72
N ASP A 173 25.28 -8.52 23.99
CA ASP A 173 24.02 -7.80 24.11
C ASP A 173 22.85 -8.61 23.53
N TRP A 174 22.34 -9.53 24.34
CA TRP A 174 21.24 -10.41 23.94
C TRP A 174 19.92 -9.65 23.69
N VAL A 175 19.68 -8.52 24.38
CA VAL A 175 18.44 -7.74 24.21
C VAL A 175 18.39 -7.15 22.80
N LEU A 176 19.50 -6.57 22.34
CA LEU A 176 19.63 -6.07 20.96
C LEU A 176 19.41 -7.19 19.93
N ILE A 177 20.06 -8.35 20.13
CA ILE A 177 20.00 -9.47 19.19
C ILE A 177 18.58 -10.03 19.09
N ASP A 178 17.90 -10.28 20.21
CA ASP A 178 16.53 -10.80 20.27
C ASP A 178 15.54 -9.87 19.54
N GLU A 179 15.63 -8.57 19.80
CA GLU A 179 14.74 -7.58 19.21
C GLU A 179 14.95 -7.42 17.69
N LEU A 180 16.21 -7.28 17.25
CA LEU A 180 16.54 -7.14 15.84
C LEU A 180 16.20 -8.42 15.04
N ALA A 181 16.42 -9.60 15.63
CA ALA A 181 16.07 -10.87 14.99
C ALA A 181 14.56 -11.02 14.79
N HIS A 182 13.73 -10.59 15.75
CA HIS A 182 12.28 -10.59 15.58
C HIS A 182 11.85 -9.56 14.53
N PHE A 183 12.35 -8.32 14.63
CA PHE A 183 12.06 -7.24 13.68
C PHE A 183 12.33 -7.65 12.22
N SER A 184 13.45 -8.33 11.96
CA SER A 184 13.84 -8.84 10.65
C SER A 184 12.89 -9.89 10.06
N ARG A 185 11.99 -10.46 10.87
CA ARG A 185 11.06 -11.55 10.49
C ARG A 185 9.58 -11.16 10.59
N GLU A 186 9.28 -9.87 10.74
CA GLU A 186 7.89 -9.41 10.85
C GLU A 186 7.08 -9.55 9.56
N ARG A 187 7.73 -9.50 8.39
CA ARG A 187 7.04 -9.59 7.09
C ARG A 187 6.88 -11.03 6.67
N ILE A 188 5.66 -11.44 6.39
CA ILE A 188 5.35 -12.66 5.63
C ILE A 188 5.13 -12.31 4.16
N PRO A 189 5.13 -13.27 3.22
CA PRO A 189 4.69 -12.97 1.87
C PRO A 189 3.30 -12.34 1.88
N GLU A 190 3.09 -11.26 1.12
CA GLU A 190 1.73 -10.75 0.90
C GLU A 190 0.93 -11.75 0.05
N ARG A 191 -0.40 -11.55 -0.04
CA ARG A 191 -1.21 -12.33 -0.98
C ARG A 191 -0.78 -12.01 -2.42
N VAL A 192 -0.59 -13.04 -3.26
CA VAL A 192 -0.20 -12.87 -4.68
C VAL A 192 -1.17 -11.95 -5.44
N VAL A 193 -2.45 -12.01 -5.08
CA VAL A 193 -3.52 -11.11 -5.50
C VAL A 193 -4.30 -10.66 -4.27
N HIS A 194 -4.95 -9.50 -4.34
CA HIS A 194 -5.72 -8.95 -3.23
C HIS A 194 -4.89 -8.61 -1.97
N ALA A 195 -3.65 -8.15 -2.16
CA ALA A 195 -2.75 -7.78 -1.05
C ALA A 195 -3.32 -6.60 -0.23
N LYS A 196 -3.64 -5.47 -0.86
CA LYS A 196 -4.28 -4.32 -0.17
C LYS A 196 -5.73 -4.60 0.19
N GLY A 197 -6.10 -4.45 1.47
CA GLY A 197 -7.46 -4.68 1.93
C GLY A 197 -7.75 -4.26 3.37
N ALA A 198 -9.01 -4.43 3.77
CA ALA A 198 -9.53 -4.15 5.12
C ALA A 198 -10.37 -5.33 5.61
N GLY A 199 -10.36 -5.60 6.91
CA GLY A 199 -11.16 -6.67 7.52
C GLY A 199 -12.08 -6.17 8.62
N ALA A 200 -13.17 -6.88 8.84
CA ALA A 200 -14.13 -6.61 9.91
C ALA A 200 -14.85 -7.91 10.33
N PHE A 201 -15.55 -7.84 11.46
CA PHE A 201 -16.26 -8.98 12.05
C PHE A 201 -17.70 -8.61 12.40
N GLY A 202 -18.56 -9.61 12.44
CA GLY A 202 -19.95 -9.47 12.86
C GLY A 202 -20.71 -10.77 12.72
N TYR A 203 -21.90 -10.72 12.13
CA TYR A 203 -22.78 -11.89 12.03
C TYR A 203 -23.61 -11.91 10.74
N PHE A 204 -24.00 -13.11 10.35
CA PHE A 204 -25.05 -13.37 9.37
C PHE A 204 -26.30 -13.85 10.09
N GLU A 205 -27.46 -13.30 9.75
CA GLU A 205 -28.78 -13.65 10.29
C GLU A 205 -29.70 -14.15 9.17
N VAL A 206 -30.27 -15.33 9.34
CA VAL A 206 -31.26 -15.89 8.38
C VAL A 206 -32.58 -15.11 8.52
N THR A 207 -33.10 -14.57 7.42
CA THR A 207 -34.38 -13.83 7.41
C THR A 207 -35.46 -14.50 6.59
N HIS A 208 -35.10 -15.43 5.71
CA HIS A 208 -36.03 -16.18 4.85
C HIS A 208 -35.63 -17.65 4.82
N ASP A 209 -36.64 -18.52 4.70
CA ASP A 209 -36.43 -19.95 4.64
C ASP A 209 -36.01 -20.38 3.22
N VAL A 210 -34.85 -21.01 3.14
CA VAL A 210 -34.29 -21.57 1.90
C VAL A 210 -33.98 -23.06 2.02
N THR A 211 -34.49 -23.73 3.05
CA THR A 211 -34.23 -25.15 3.32
C THR A 211 -34.74 -26.07 2.21
N GLN A 212 -35.71 -25.62 1.39
CA GLN A 212 -36.09 -26.35 0.18
C GLN A 212 -34.94 -26.52 -0.84
N TYR A 213 -33.91 -25.69 -0.80
CA TYR A 213 -32.77 -25.75 -1.72
C TYR A 213 -31.52 -26.34 -1.10
N THR A 214 -31.32 -26.19 0.21
CA THR A 214 -30.07 -26.57 0.88
C THR A 214 -30.29 -27.06 2.31
N ALA A 215 -29.55 -28.10 2.68
CA ALA A 215 -29.46 -28.64 4.04
C ALA A 215 -28.41 -27.90 4.90
N ALA A 216 -27.74 -26.88 4.37
CA ALA A 216 -26.63 -26.23 5.05
C ALA A 216 -27.08 -25.57 6.35
N LYS A 217 -26.44 -25.95 7.46
CA LYS A 217 -26.88 -25.52 8.80
C LYS A 217 -26.84 -24.01 9.00
N VAL A 218 -25.99 -23.30 8.28
CA VAL A 218 -25.95 -21.82 8.29
C VAL A 218 -27.31 -21.19 7.94
N PHE A 219 -28.17 -21.89 7.19
CA PHE A 219 -29.52 -21.44 6.78
C PHE A 219 -30.68 -22.16 7.50
N SER A 220 -30.38 -23.08 8.41
CA SER A 220 -31.35 -24.04 8.97
C SER A 220 -32.55 -23.47 9.73
N LYS A 221 -32.49 -22.23 10.20
CA LYS A 221 -33.54 -21.65 11.04
C LYS A 221 -33.62 -20.13 10.88
N LEU A 222 -34.82 -19.61 10.68
CA LEU A 222 -35.10 -18.17 10.73
C LEU A 222 -34.59 -17.55 12.04
N GLY A 223 -33.93 -16.40 11.94
CA GLY A 223 -33.31 -15.69 13.05
C GLY A 223 -32.01 -16.32 13.58
N LYS A 224 -31.54 -17.44 13.01
CA LYS A 224 -30.23 -18.01 13.39
C LYS A 224 -29.13 -17.01 13.05
N LYS A 225 -28.28 -16.71 14.03
CA LYS A 225 -27.07 -15.89 13.86
C LYS A 225 -25.82 -16.76 13.80
N THR A 226 -25.02 -16.56 12.78
CA THR A 226 -23.73 -17.21 12.57
C THR A 226 -22.64 -16.14 12.61
N PRO A 227 -21.56 -16.29 13.40
CA PRO A 227 -20.44 -15.36 13.36
C PRO A 227 -19.80 -15.32 11.97
N VAL A 228 -19.46 -14.13 11.50
CA VAL A 228 -18.84 -13.91 10.18
C VAL A 228 -17.64 -12.97 10.29
N ALA A 229 -16.57 -13.30 9.57
CA ALA A 229 -15.49 -12.39 9.25
C ALA A 229 -15.52 -12.00 7.77
N VAL A 230 -15.13 -10.76 7.46
CA VAL A 230 -15.01 -10.28 6.09
C VAL A 230 -13.62 -9.74 5.84
N ARG A 231 -13.16 -9.88 4.60
CA ARG A 231 -12.07 -9.08 4.06
C ARG A 231 -12.46 -8.49 2.72
N PHE A 232 -12.40 -7.16 2.65
CA PHE A 232 -12.45 -6.40 1.41
C PHE A 232 -11.05 -6.15 0.89
N SER A 233 -10.88 -6.02 -0.42
CA SER A 233 -9.56 -5.82 -1.01
C SER A 233 -9.61 -5.23 -2.42
N GLN A 234 -8.47 -4.74 -2.90
CA GLN A 234 -8.20 -4.61 -4.34
C GLN A 234 -7.81 -5.97 -4.94
N VAL A 235 -7.33 -6.04 -6.19
CA VAL A 235 -6.81 -7.28 -6.81
C VAL A 235 -5.35 -7.15 -7.18
N ALA A 236 -4.99 -6.15 -7.98
CA ALA A 236 -3.70 -6.10 -8.65
C ALA A 236 -2.59 -5.45 -7.81
N GLY A 237 -2.95 -4.49 -6.95
CA GLY A 237 -2.05 -3.70 -6.11
C GLY A 237 -1.37 -4.50 -5.00
N GLU A 238 -0.13 -4.12 -4.68
CA GLU A 238 0.63 -4.57 -3.52
C GLU A 238 0.17 -3.86 -2.22
N MET A 239 0.73 -4.22 -1.06
CA MET A 239 0.28 -3.71 0.25
C MET A 239 0.31 -2.16 0.40
N GLY A 240 1.24 -1.47 -0.25
CA GLY A 240 1.36 0.00 -0.25
C GLY A 240 0.51 0.71 -1.29
N TYR A 241 -0.22 -0.01 -2.15
CA TYR A 241 -0.97 0.56 -3.27
C TYR A 241 -2.19 1.39 -2.78
N PRO A 242 -2.56 2.50 -3.44
CA PRO A 242 -3.64 3.38 -2.98
C PRO A 242 -5.04 2.76 -3.19
N ASP A 243 -5.93 2.89 -2.20
CA ASP A 243 -7.26 2.26 -2.16
C ASP A 243 -8.21 2.63 -3.32
N THR A 244 -8.10 3.86 -3.83
CA THR A 244 -9.05 4.46 -4.77
C THR A 244 -8.67 4.28 -6.25
N VAL A 245 -7.85 3.28 -6.58
CA VAL A 245 -7.55 2.95 -7.99
C VAL A 245 -8.69 2.19 -8.67
N ARG A 246 -8.74 2.27 -10.01
CA ARG A 246 -9.63 1.42 -10.81
C ARG A 246 -9.19 -0.03 -10.72
N ASP A 247 -10.03 -0.85 -10.09
CA ASP A 247 -9.78 -2.28 -9.91
C ASP A 247 -11.09 -3.02 -9.60
N ILE A 248 -11.09 -4.34 -9.68
CA ILE A 248 -12.11 -5.15 -9.02
C ILE A 248 -11.89 -5.10 -7.51
N ARG A 249 -12.94 -5.28 -6.72
CA ARG A 249 -12.83 -5.41 -5.26
C ARG A 249 -13.12 -6.83 -4.83
N GLY A 250 -12.22 -7.42 -4.05
CA GLY A 250 -12.48 -8.65 -3.34
C GLY A 250 -13.48 -8.41 -2.21
N PHE A 251 -14.35 -9.38 -1.99
CA PHE A 251 -15.34 -9.38 -0.91
C PHE A 251 -15.48 -10.82 -0.41
N ALA A 252 -14.55 -11.22 0.45
CA ALA A 252 -14.49 -12.58 0.99
C ALA A 252 -15.18 -12.67 2.34
N LEU A 253 -16.07 -13.64 2.50
CA LEU A 253 -16.82 -13.91 3.72
C LEU A 253 -16.42 -15.27 4.30
N LYS A 254 -16.18 -15.32 5.61
CA LYS A 254 -15.91 -16.54 6.38
C LYS A 254 -17.01 -16.73 7.40
N PHE A 255 -17.77 -17.80 7.27
CA PHE A 255 -18.84 -18.19 8.20
C PHE A 255 -18.30 -19.26 9.16
N TYR A 256 -18.35 -18.97 10.45
CA TYR A 256 -17.96 -19.94 11.48
C TYR A 256 -19.20 -20.75 11.87
N THR A 257 -19.38 -21.90 11.22
CA THR A 257 -20.57 -22.75 11.41
C THR A 257 -20.25 -23.96 12.29
N GLU A 258 -21.30 -24.62 12.79
CA GLU A 258 -21.15 -25.87 13.54
C GLU A 258 -20.71 -27.07 12.69
N ASP A 259 -20.82 -26.97 11.36
CA ASP A 259 -20.36 -28.00 10.40
C ASP A 259 -18.95 -27.70 9.87
N GLY A 260 -18.27 -26.69 10.44
CA GLY A 260 -16.97 -26.21 9.98
C GLY A 260 -17.03 -24.80 9.43
N ILE A 261 -15.93 -24.37 8.81
CA ILE A 261 -15.86 -23.07 8.15
C ILE A 261 -16.49 -23.19 6.76
N TRP A 262 -17.33 -22.22 6.41
CA TRP A 262 -17.73 -21.98 5.03
C TRP A 262 -17.14 -20.65 4.56
N ASP A 263 -16.35 -20.66 3.49
CA ASP A 263 -15.82 -19.43 2.88
C ASP A 263 -16.51 -19.13 1.54
N LEU A 264 -17.22 -18.01 1.49
CA LEU A 264 -17.78 -17.45 0.25
C LEU A 264 -16.85 -16.36 -0.26
N VAL A 265 -15.89 -16.75 -1.08
CA VAL A 265 -14.81 -15.88 -1.56
C VAL A 265 -15.23 -15.17 -2.86
N GLY A 266 -15.89 -14.03 -2.72
CA GLY A 266 -16.48 -13.31 -3.85
C GLY A 266 -15.74 -12.04 -4.26
N ASN A 267 -16.33 -11.34 -5.22
CA ASN A 267 -15.92 -10.02 -5.70
C ASN A 267 -17.10 -9.04 -5.68
N ASN A 268 -16.84 -7.75 -5.91
CA ASN A 268 -17.87 -6.74 -6.14
C ASN A 268 -18.52 -6.83 -7.54
N THR A 269 -18.16 -7.84 -8.34
CA THR A 269 -18.73 -8.08 -9.67
C THR A 269 -19.30 -9.51 -9.79
N PRO A 270 -20.40 -9.70 -10.55
CA PRO A 270 -21.06 -10.99 -10.68
C PRO A 270 -20.33 -11.97 -11.61
N ILE A 271 -19.29 -11.51 -12.30
CA ILE A 271 -18.55 -12.25 -13.33
C ILE A 271 -17.04 -12.04 -13.16
N PHE A 272 -16.24 -12.74 -13.97
CA PHE A 272 -14.79 -12.57 -14.03
C PHE A 272 -14.28 -12.38 -15.46
N PHE A 273 -12.99 -12.10 -15.63
CA PHE A 273 -12.37 -11.79 -16.92
C PHE A 273 -12.15 -13.03 -17.80
N VAL A 274 -11.66 -14.12 -17.21
CA VAL A 274 -11.37 -15.37 -17.91
C VAL A 274 -12.29 -16.48 -17.38
N ARG A 275 -12.61 -17.45 -18.25
CA ARG A 275 -13.52 -18.57 -17.95
C ARG A 275 -12.82 -19.90 -17.63
N ASP A 276 -11.50 -19.96 -17.75
CA ASP A 276 -10.70 -21.16 -17.46
C ASP A 276 -9.49 -20.79 -16.59
N SER A 277 -9.25 -21.58 -15.54
CA SER A 277 -8.24 -21.30 -14.52
C SER A 277 -6.81 -21.38 -15.05
N ILE A 278 -6.56 -22.08 -16.16
CA ILE A 278 -5.24 -22.15 -16.79
C ILE A 278 -4.74 -20.78 -17.28
N LEU A 279 -5.66 -19.86 -17.58
CA LEU A 279 -5.33 -18.49 -18.03
C LEU A 279 -5.18 -17.51 -16.85
N PHE A 280 -5.53 -17.90 -15.63
CA PHE A 280 -5.54 -17.00 -14.47
C PHE A 280 -4.15 -16.41 -14.17
N PRO A 281 -3.04 -17.18 -14.11
CA PRO A 281 -1.72 -16.60 -13.88
C PRO A 281 -1.34 -15.55 -14.92
N SER A 282 -1.52 -15.85 -16.21
CA SER A 282 -1.24 -14.92 -17.31
C SER A 282 -2.09 -13.65 -17.21
N PHE A 283 -3.38 -13.79 -16.89
CA PHE A 283 -4.27 -12.65 -16.68
C PHE A 283 -3.83 -11.76 -15.50
N ILE A 284 -3.41 -12.35 -14.39
CA ILE A 284 -2.91 -11.58 -13.25
C ILE A 284 -1.56 -10.91 -13.56
N HIS A 285 -0.67 -11.58 -14.31
CA HIS A 285 0.62 -11.00 -14.70
C HIS A 285 0.44 -9.72 -15.52
N VAL A 286 -0.52 -9.69 -16.46
CA VAL A 286 -0.78 -8.48 -17.28
C VAL A 286 -1.44 -7.34 -16.51
N LEU A 287 -2.11 -7.65 -15.39
CA LEU A 287 -2.59 -6.62 -14.48
C LEU A 287 -1.47 -6.04 -13.63
N LYS A 288 -0.35 -6.74 -13.44
CA LYS A 288 0.75 -6.41 -12.53
C LYS A 288 1.84 -5.56 -13.21
N ARG A 289 3.10 -5.76 -12.80
CA ARG A 289 4.24 -4.95 -13.19
C ARG A 289 5.02 -5.64 -14.30
N ASN A 290 5.50 -4.88 -15.27
CA ASN A 290 6.40 -5.36 -16.30
C ASN A 290 7.67 -5.95 -15.66
N PRO A 291 8.15 -7.13 -16.11
CA PRO A 291 9.26 -7.83 -15.46
C PRO A 291 10.61 -7.13 -15.58
N VAL A 292 10.75 -6.12 -16.44
CA VAL A 292 11.99 -5.36 -16.65
C VAL A 292 11.90 -3.99 -15.99
N THR A 293 10.86 -3.23 -16.33
CA THR A 293 10.72 -1.83 -15.86
C THR A 293 10.13 -1.74 -14.46
N HIS A 294 9.43 -2.78 -14.02
CA HIS A 294 8.65 -2.83 -12.77
C HIS A 294 7.53 -1.77 -12.68
N LEU A 295 7.14 -1.21 -13.82
CA LEU A 295 6.02 -0.28 -13.96
C LEU A 295 4.75 -1.02 -14.39
N ARG A 296 3.58 -0.39 -14.23
CA ARG A 296 2.36 -0.82 -14.93
C ARG A 296 2.54 -0.67 -16.44
N ASP A 297 2.07 -1.65 -17.20
CA ASP A 297 2.27 -1.71 -18.64
C ASP A 297 0.94 -1.94 -19.37
N TRP A 298 0.53 -0.93 -20.14
CA TRP A 298 -0.72 -0.97 -20.88
C TRP A 298 -0.65 -1.85 -22.13
N ASP A 299 0.54 -2.14 -22.68
CA ASP A 299 0.66 -3.12 -23.76
C ASP A 299 0.38 -4.52 -23.22
N MET A 300 0.95 -4.90 -22.07
CA MET A 300 0.65 -6.19 -21.44
C MET A 300 -0.85 -6.38 -21.23
N PHE A 301 -1.51 -5.39 -20.62
CA PHE A 301 -2.93 -5.44 -20.33
C PHE A 301 -3.75 -5.56 -21.62
N TRP A 302 -3.59 -4.60 -22.55
CA TRP A 302 -4.41 -4.55 -23.77
C TRP A 302 -4.08 -5.67 -24.75
N ASP A 303 -2.87 -6.24 -24.76
CA ASP A 303 -2.53 -7.40 -25.58
C ASP A 303 -3.39 -8.60 -25.19
N MET A 304 -3.34 -9.00 -23.92
CA MET A 304 -4.13 -10.12 -23.41
C MET A 304 -5.64 -9.90 -23.55
N VAL A 305 -6.19 -8.76 -23.09
CA VAL A 305 -7.65 -8.58 -23.11
C VAL A 305 -8.22 -8.43 -24.53
N SER A 306 -7.42 -7.98 -25.49
CA SER A 306 -7.87 -7.90 -26.89
C SER A 306 -7.67 -9.20 -27.67
N LEU A 307 -6.73 -10.07 -27.27
CA LEU A 307 -6.61 -11.45 -27.77
C LEU A 307 -7.69 -12.39 -27.20
N ARG A 308 -8.17 -12.10 -25.99
CA ARG A 308 -9.13 -12.92 -25.24
C ARG A 308 -10.49 -12.20 -25.14
N PRO A 309 -11.34 -12.26 -26.19
CA PRO A 309 -12.61 -11.53 -26.23
C PRO A 309 -13.58 -11.90 -25.11
N GLU A 310 -13.43 -13.06 -24.45
CA GLU A 310 -14.19 -13.44 -23.25
C GLU A 310 -14.09 -12.41 -22.11
N THR A 311 -13.01 -11.62 -22.09
CA THR A 311 -12.78 -10.58 -21.09
C THR A 311 -13.70 -9.37 -21.26
N THR A 312 -14.29 -9.18 -22.46
CA THR A 312 -14.99 -7.96 -22.86
C THR A 312 -16.06 -7.53 -21.86
N HIS A 313 -16.87 -8.47 -21.36
CA HIS A 313 -17.96 -8.16 -20.43
C HIS A 313 -17.44 -7.59 -19.11
N GLN A 314 -16.42 -8.21 -18.51
CA GLN A 314 -15.82 -7.75 -17.26
C GLN A 314 -14.97 -6.49 -17.46
N VAL A 315 -14.34 -6.30 -18.63
CA VAL A 315 -13.67 -5.05 -19.00
C VAL A 315 -14.64 -3.87 -18.98
N LEU A 316 -15.89 -4.05 -19.46
CA LEU A 316 -16.89 -2.98 -19.39
C LEU A 316 -17.27 -2.62 -17.95
N ILE A 317 -17.39 -3.62 -17.06
CA ILE A 317 -17.66 -3.35 -15.63
C ILE A 317 -16.44 -2.66 -14.98
N PHE A 318 -15.22 -3.12 -15.29
CA PHE A 318 -13.97 -2.55 -14.78
C PHE A 318 -13.80 -1.06 -15.13
N PHE A 319 -14.11 -0.66 -16.37
CA PHE A 319 -14.05 0.74 -16.82
C PHE A 319 -15.33 1.55 -16.57
N SER A 320 -16.39 0.93 -16.04
CA SER A 320 -17.57 1.66 -15.54
C SER A 320 -17.29 2.36 -14.21
N ASP A 321 -18.25 3.13 -13.71
CA ASP A 321 -18.16 3.78 -12.39
C ASP A 321 -17.94 2.74 -11.26
N ARG A 322 -18.43 1.50 -11.43
CA ARG A 322 -18.28 0.42 -10.42
C ARG A 322 -16.84 -0.05 -10.21
N GLY A 323 -15.91 0.34 -11.08
CA GLY A 323 -14.47 0.06 -10.93
C GLY A 323 -13.80 0.87 -9.82
N ILE A 324 -14.46 1.92 -9.31
CA ILE A 324 -13.93 2.77 -8.23
C ILE A 324 -15.02 3.07 -7.20
N PRO A 325 -15.40 2.10 -6.35
CA PRO A 325 -16.38 2.35 -5.29
C PRO A 325 -15.85 3.40 -4.30
N ASN A 326 -16.73 4.28 -3.81
CA ASN A 326 -16.35 5.32 -2.84
C ASN A 326 -16.35 4.85 -1.39
N SER A 327 -16.70 3.59 -1.15
CA SER A 327 -16.65 2.91 0.14
C SER A 327 -16.83 1.43 -0.10
N TYR A 328 -16.12 0.57 0.66
CA TYR A 328 -16.44 -0.86 0.66
C TYR A 328 -17.88 -1.14 1.07
N ARG A 329 -18.49 -0.25 1.86
CA ARG A 329 -19.88 -0.34 2.34
C ARG A 329 -20.89 -0.03 1.23
N ARG A 330 -20.47 0.62 0.13
CA ARG A 330 -21.33 1.07 -0.97
C ARG A 330 -21.10 0.30 -2.27
N MET A 331 -20.67 -0.95 -2.16
CA MET A 331 -20.64 -1.90 -3.28
C MET A 331 -21.44 -3.15 -2.93
N HIS A 332 -22.01 -3.79 -3.96
CA HIS A 332 -22.51 -5.16 -3.83
C HIS A 332 -21.34 -6.12 -3.75
N GLY A 333 -21.60 -7.36 -3.35
CA GLY A 333 -20.73 -8.47 -3.67
C GLY A 333 -21.49 -9.70 -4.15
N TYR A 334 -20.72 -10.63 -4.70
CA TYR A 334 -21.22 -11.76 -5.47
C TYR A 334 -20.29 -12.95 -5.26
N GLY A 335 -20.84 -14.16 -5.19
CA GLY A 335 -20.03 -15.38 -5.29
C GLY A 335 -19.36 -15.55 -6.66
N SER A 336 -19.87 -14.83 -7.67
CA SER A 336 -19.49 -14.86 -9.09
C SER A 336 -19.71 -16.21 -9.76
N ASN A 337 -19.08 -17.28 -9.28
CA ASN A 337 -19.24 -18.64 -9.81
C ASN A 337 -20.65 -19.20 -9.57
N THR A 338 -21.04 -20.16 -10.41
CA THR A 338 -22.16 -21.06 -10.08
C THR A 338 -21.70 -22.04 -9.01
N PHE A 339 -22.53 -22.28 -8.00
CA PHE A 339 -22.37 -23.33 -6.99
C PHE A 339 -23.52 -24.32 -7.12
N ALA A 340 -23.48 -25.40 -6.36
CA ALA A 340 -24.56 -26.35 -6.21
C ALA A 340 -25.06 -26.39 -4.75
N LEU A 341 -26.33 -26.72 -4.58
CA LEU A 341 -27.00 -26.87 -3.30
C LEU A 341 -27.70 -28.24 -3.24
N VAL A 342 -27.65 -28.88 -2.08
CA VAL A 342 -28.31 -30.16 -1.81
C VAL A 342 -29.17 -30.00 -0.56
N ASN A 343 -30.47 -30.30 -0.67
CA ASN A 343 -31.40 -30.26 0.46
C ASN A 343 -31.47 -31.61 1.22
N ASP A 344 -32.22 -31.66 2.32
CA ASP A 344 -32.34 -32.86 3.16
C ASP A 344 -33.05 -34.04 2.45
N TYR A 345 -33.68 -33.79 1.29
CA TYR A 345 -34.30 -34.82 0.44
C TYR A 345 -33.34 -35.34 -0.64
N GLY A 346 -32.09 -34.89 -0.67
CA GLY A 346 -31.12 -35.21 -1.73
C GLY A 346 -31.41 -34.54 -3.07
N SER A 347 -32.32 -33.54 -3.12
CA SER A 347 -32.58 -32.79 -4.34
C SER A 347 -31.44 -31.81 -4.61
N PHE A 348 -31.05 -31.71 -5.88
CA PHE A 348 -29.89 -30.97 -6.33
C PHE A 348 -30.30 -29.73 -7.15
N TYR A 349 -29.72 -28.57 -6.82
CA TYR A 349 -29.95 -27.31 -7.50
C TYR A 349 -28.63 -26.60 -7.77
N TYR A 350 -28.56 -25.79 -8.83
CA TYR A 350 -27.48 -24.82 -9.01
C TYR A 350 -27.87 -23.46 -8.45
N CYS A 351 -26.89 -22.69 -7.97
CA CYS A 351 -27.14 -21.35 -7.45
C CYS A 351 -26.05 -20.32 -7.75
N LYS A 352 -26.42 -19.04 -7.70
CA LYS A 352 -25.50 -17.88 -7.61
C LYS A 352 -25.80 -17.11 -6.33
N PHE A 353 -24.75 -16.77 -5.57
CA PHE A 353 -24.86 -15.93 -4.38
C PHE A 353 -24.72 -14.44 -4.71
N HIS A 354 -25.62 -13.62 -4.18
CA HIS A 354 -25.59 -12.15 -4.30
C HIS A 354 -25.75 -11.52 -2.92
N TYR A 355 -24.94 -10.55 -2.55
CA TYR A 355 -25.12 -9.81 -1.30
C TYR A 355 -25.12 -8.31 -1.61
N LYS A 356 -26.30 -7.70 -1.50
CA LYS A 356 -26.58 -6.32 -1.92
C LYS A 356 -26.39 -5.37 -0.74
N THR A 357 -25.53 -4.36 -0.90
CA THR A 357 -25.37 -3.30 0.09
C THR A 357 -26.70 -2.64 0.45
N ASP A 358 -26.95 -2.50 1.76
CA ASP A 358 -28.11 -1.78 2.28
C ASP A 358 -27.87 -0.25 2.38
N GLN A 359 -26.63 0.20 2.14
CA GLN A 359 -26.21 1.61 2.19
C GLN A 359 -26.43 2.35 0.85
N GLY A 360 -26.84 1.62 -0.19
CA GLY A 360 -26.87 2.11 -1.57
C GLY A 360 -25.50 2.05 -2.27
N ILE A 361 -25.51 1.98 -3.60
CA ILE A 361 -24.29 2.00 -4.42
C ILE A 361 -23.72 3.41 -4.50
N GLY A 362 -22.40 3.53 -4.40
CA GLY A 362 -21.67 4.79 -4.50
C GLY A 362 -20.28 4.58 -5.08
N ASN A 363 -19.92 5.44 -6.04
CA ASN A 363 -18.64 5.38 -6.77
C ASN A 363 -17.97 6.76 -6.78
N LEU A 364 -16.67 6.78 -6.99
CA LEU A 364 -15.89 7.99 -7.21
C LEU A 364 -15.83 8.33 -8.69
N ASP A 365 -15.76 9.62 -9.00
CA ASP A 365 -15.28 10.08 -10.29
C ASP A 365 -13.78 9.78 -10.44
N ALA A 366 -13.31 9.60 -11.68
CA ALA A 366 -11.92 9.22 -11.95
C ALA A 366 -10.91 10.28 -11.46
N ASP A 367 -11.21 11.57 -11.63
CA ASP A 367 -10.29 12.65 -11.21
C ASP A 367 -10.28 12.78 -9.69
N GLN A 368 -11.45 12.62 -9.06
CA GLN A 368 -11.57 12.56 -7.60
C GLN A 368 -10.76 11.39 -7.02
N ALA A 369 -10.85 10.22 -7.66
CA ALA A 369 -10.15 9.01 -7.25
C ALA A 369 -8.62 9.15 -7.37
N THR A 370 -8.13 9.75 -8.45
CA THR A 370 -6.70 10.07 -8.64
C THR A 370 -6.21 11.01 -7.54
N ARG A 371 -6.96 12.08 -7.24
CA ARG A 371 -6.61 13.03 -6.18
C ARG A 371 -6.55 12.36 -4.79
N ILE A 372 -7.58 11.59 -4.43
CA ILE A 372 -7.62 10.87 -3.14
C ILE A 372 -6.47 9.88 -3.04
N SER A 373 -6.10 9.20 -4.14
CA SER A 373 -4.99 8.24 -4.15
C SER A 373 -3.65 8.86 -3.74
N GLY A 374 -3.44 10.15 -4.03
CA GLY A 374 -2.27 10.91 -3.60
C GLY A 374 -2.38 11.49 -2.19
N GLU A 375 -3.58 11.88 -1.75
CA GLU A 375 -3.84 12.51 -0.45
C GLU A 375 -4.01 11.50 0.71
N ASP A 376 -4.78 10.43 0.49
CA ASP A 376 -5.09 9.38 1.47
C ASP A 376 -5.12 8.00 0.77
N PRO A 377 -3.97 7.33 0.61
CA PRO A 377 -3.89 6.02 -0.03
C PRO A 377 -4.61 4.90 0.76
N ASP A 378 -5.12 5.19 1.95
CA ASP A 378 -5.79 4.25 2.85
C ASP A 378 -7.27 4.62 3.11
N TYR A 379 -7.86 5.42 2.21
CA TYR A 379 -9.20 5.97 2.30
C TYR A 379 -10.31 4.94 2.62
N LEU A 380 -10.30 3.77 1.98
CA LEU A 380 -11.35 2.76 2.17
C LEU A 380 -11.16 1.97 3.46
N ILE A 381 -9.90 1.76 3.91
CA ILE A 381 -9.60 1.20 5.23
C ILE A 381 -10.12 2.14 6.32
N ARG A 382 -9.82 3.44 6.20
CA ARG A 382 -10.24 4.49 7.13
C ARG A 382 -11.76 4.60 7.21
N ASP A 383 -12.46 4.63 6.06
CA ASP A 383 -13.92 4.68 6.00
C ASP A 383 -14.57 3.49 6.73
N LEU A 384 -14.10 2.26 6.48
CA LEU A 384 -14.66 1.07 7.11
C LEU A 384 -14.44 1.09 8.64
N TYR A 385 -13.21 1.42 9.07
CA TYR A 385 -12.87 1.47 10.49
C TYR A 385 -13.72 2.51 11.22
N ASN A 386 -13.76 3.74 10.71
CA ASN A 386 -14.49 4.85 11.33
C ASN A 386 -16.00 4.60 11.38
N ALA A 387 -16.57 4.00 10.32
CA ALA A 387 -17.99 3.66 10.30
C ALA A 387 -18.35 2.69 11.42
N ILE A 388 -17.59 1.61 11.59
CA ILE A 388 -17.83 0.61 12.64
C ILE A 388 -17.57 1.22 14.02
N ALA A 389 -16.46 1.94 14.20
CA ALA A 389 -16.12 2.56 15.48
C ALA A 389 -17.16 3.59 15.95
N SER A 390 -17.88 4.21 15.01
CA SER A 390 -18.96 5.18 15.29
C SER A 390 -20.35 4.53 15.41
N GLY A 391 -20.45 3.20 15.40
CA GLY A 391 -21.73 2.49 15.47
C GLY A 391 -22.54 2.48 14.16
N ASN A 392 -21.99 3.01 13.06
CA ASN A 392 -22.59 2.99 11.72
C ASN A 392 -22.26 1.66 11.00
N TYR A 393 -22.79 0.57 11.53
CA TYR A 393 -22.49 -0.78 11.10
C TYR A 393 -22.97 -1.04 9.67
N PRO A 394 -22.06 -1.36 8.72
CA PRO A 394 -22.48 -1.69 7.38
C PRO A 394 -23.16 -3.06 7.32
N SER A 395 -24.17 -3.17 6.45
CA SER A 395 -24.89 -4.41 6.20
C SER A 395 -25.18 -4.69 4.72
N TRP A 396 -25.38 -5.98 4.44
CA TRP A 396 -25.75 -6.50 3.12
C TRP A 396 -26.86 -7.53 3.25
N SER A 397 -27.83 -7.45 2.35
CA SER A 397 -28.87 -8.47 2.19
C SER A 397 -28.39 -9.57 1.24
N LEU A 398 -28.35 -10.83 1.71
CA LEU A 398 -27.96 -12.02 0.95
C LEU A 398 -29.15 -12.59 0.18
N TYR A 399 -28.91 -12.96 -1.08
CA TYR A 399 -29.86 -13.53 -2.03
C TYR A 399 -29.25 -14.72 -2.79
N LEU A 400 -30.13 -15.58 -3.29
CA LEU A 400 -29.82 -16.65 -4.24
C LEU A 400 -30.52 -16.41 -5.58
N GLN A 401 -29.88 -16.80 -6.67
CA GLN A 401 -30.60 -17.25 -7.86
C GLN A 401 -30.53 -18.78 -7.88
N ILE A 402 -31.59 -19.45 -8.34
CA ILE A 402 -31.69 -20.92 -8.38
C ILE A 402 -31.96 -21.37 -9.82
N MET A 403 -31.27 -22.41 -10.26
CA MET A 403 -31.45 -23.07 -11.56
C MET A 403 -31.49 -24.58 -11.34
N THR A 404 -32.47 -25.28 -11.92
CA THR A 404 -32.52 -26.75 -11.87
C THR A 404 -31.53 -27.38 -12.87
N PRO A 405 -31.15 -28.66 -12.71
CA PRO A 405 -30.32 -29.36 -13.70
C PRO A 405 -30.90 -29.32 -15.12
N GLU A 406 -32.22 -29.43 -15.26
CA GLU A 406 -32.91 -29.39 -16.55
C GLU A 406 -32.80 -28.00 -17.19
N GLN A 407 -32.96 -26.94 -16.39
CA GLN A 407 -32.76 -25.56 -16.85
C GLN A 407 -31.31 -25.30 -17.25
N ALA A 408 -30.34 -25.82 -16.48
CA ALA A 408 -28.92 -25.71 -16.81
C ALA A 408 -28.57 -26.42 -18.12
N ALA A 409 -29.15 -27.61 -18.37
CA ALA A 409 -28.99 -28.35 -19.62
C ALA A 409 -29.63 -27.64 -20.82
N ALA A 410 -30.78 -26.98 -20.62
CA ALA A 410 -31.51 -26.24 -21.65
C ALA A 410 -30.98 -24.80 -21.87
N SER A 411 -30.05 -24.32 -21.04
CA SER A 411 -29.54 -22.96 -21.10
C SER A 411 -28.83 -22.67 -22.43
N PRO A 412 -29.12 -21.54 -23.09
CA PRO A 412 -28.47 -21.14 -24.35
C PRO A 412 -27.00 -20.76 -24.17
N TYR A 413 -26.60 -20.44 -22.94
CA TYR A 413 -25.21 -20.21 -22.55
C TYR A 413 -24.73 -21.33 -21.63
N ASP A 414 -23.42 -21.53 -21.52
CA ASP A 414 -22.89 -22.36 -20.42
C ASP A 414 -23.22 -21.70 -19.06
N PRO A 415 -24.09 -22.31 -18.23
CA PRO A 415 -24.43 -21.74 -16.92
C PRO A 415 -23.26 -21.74 -15.95
N PHE A 416 -22.16 -22.43 -16.27
CA PHE A 416 -20.93 -22.52 -15.48
C PHE A 416 -19.81 -21.61 -16.02
N ASP A 417 -20.06 -20.83 -17.07
CA ASP A 417 -19.12 -19.82 -17.56
C ASP A 417 -19.19 -18.57 -16.66
N VAL A 418 -18.15 -18.35 -15.87
CA VAL A 418 -18.06 -17.19 -14.95
C VAL A 418 -17.99 -15.83 -15.68
N THR A 419 -17.89 -15.78 -17.01
CA THR A 419 -18.01 -14.53 -17.80
C THR A 419 -19.47 -14.14 -18.08
N LYS A 420 -20.44 -14.98 -17.65
CA LYS A 420 -21.88 -14.80 -17.85
C LYS A 420 -22.63 -14.56 -16.54
N VAL A 421 -23.65 -13.70 -16.62
CA VAL A 421 -24.68 -13.55 -15.58
C VAL A 421 -25.91 -14.40 -15.92
N TRP A 422 -26.65 -14.79 -14.89
CA TRP A 422 -28.02 -15.28 -15.05
C TRP A 422 -28.96 -14.08 -15.00
N LEU A 423 -29.75 -13.87 -16.05
CA LEU A 423 -30.62 -12.69 -16.14
C LEU A 423 -31.67 -12.72 -15.03
N HIS A 424 -31.79 -11.65 -14.26
CA HIS A 424 -32.74 -11.58 -13.14
C HIS A 424 -34.21 -11.76 -13.57
N ALA A 425 -34.53 -11.44 -14.82
CA ALA A 425 -35.87 -11.64 -15.38
C ALA A 425 -36.23 -13.13 -15.53
N GLU A 426 -35.22 -13.99 -15.74
CA GLU A 426 -35.38 -15.44 -15.88
C GLU A 426 -35.16 -16.16 -14.54
N TYR A 427 -34.16 -15.70 -13.78
CA TYR A 427 -33.76 -16.27 -12.51
C TYR A 427 -33.82 -15.17 -11.43
N PRO A 428 -34.98 -14.93 -10.81
CA PRO A 428 -35.14 -13.84 -9.84
C PRO A 428 -34.31 -14.05 -8.57
N LEU A 429 -34.03 -12.95 -7.87
CA LEU A 429 -33.33 -12.98 -6.58
C LEU A 429 -34.29 -13.45 -5.48
N ILE A 430 -33.90 -14.52 -4.79
CA ILE A 430 -34.59 -15.09 -3.64
C ILE A 430 -33.88 -14.60 -2.37
N PRO A 431 -34.55 -13.86 -1.47
CA PRO A 431 -33.93 -13.37 -0.25
C PRO A 431 -33.57 -14.53 0.69
N VAL A 432 -32.47 -14.38 1.45
CA VAL A 432 -31.97 -15.40 2.39
C VAL A 432 -31.77 -14.83 3.80
N GLY A 433 -31.03 -13.73 3.92
CA GLY A 433 -30.57 -13.25 5.21
C GLY A 433 -29.86 -11.91 5.14
N LYS A 434 -29.36 -11.45 6.29
CA LYS A 434 -28.66 -10.17 6.44
C LYS A 434 -27.29 -10.39 7.07
N ILE A 435 -26.27 -9.78 6.49
CA ILE A 435 -24.89 -9.77 6.98
C ILE A 435 -24.64 -8.38 7.59
N VAL A 436 -24.12 -8.31 8.81
CA VAL A 436 -23.83 -7.06 9.52
C VAL A 436 -22.42 -7.13 10.10
N PHE A 437 -21.59 -6.11 9.88
CA PHE A 437 -20.27 -5.98 10.51
C PHE A 437 -20.27 -4.90 11.57
N ASN A 438 -19.98 -5.29 12.82
CA ASN A 438 -20.11 -4.42 13.98
C ASN A 438 -18.85 -4.40 14.87
N ARG A 439 -17.75 -5.00 14.42
CA ARG A 439 -16.49 -5.03 15.16
C ARG A 439 -15.29 -4.89 14.24
N ASN A 440 -14.45 -3.90 14.53
CA ASN A 440 -13.12 -3.74 13.93
C ASN A 440 -12.14 -4.81 14.44
N PRO A 441 -11.03 -5.07 13.72
CA PRO A 441 -9.98 -5.96 14.21
C PRO A 441 -9.33 -5.41 15.48
N LYS A 442 -8.87 -6.30 16.37
CA LYS A 442 -8.04 -5.92 17.52
C LYS A 442 -6.58 -5.72 17.14
N ASN A 443 -6.10 -6.50 16.17
CA ASN A 443 -4.79 -6.36 15.56
C ASN A 443 -4.92 -6.76 14.08
N TYR A 444 -4.66 -5.82 13.18
CA TYR A 444 -4.78 -6.03 11.74
C TYR A 444 -3.91 -7.18 11.25
N PHE A 445 -2.66 -7.31 11.71
CA PHE A 445 -1.78 -8.37 11.22
C PHE A 445 -2.31 -9.75 11.59
N ALA A 446 -2.65 -9.96 12.86
CA ALA A 446 -3.15 -11.24 13.37
C ALA A 446 -4.56 -11.58 12.87
N GLU A 447 -5.44 -10.58 12.70
CA GLU A 447 -6.86 -10.79 12.42
C GLU A 447 -7.25 -10.51 10.95
N VAL A 448 -6.44 -9.81 10.16
CA VAL A 448 -6.75 -9.47 8.75
C VAL A 448 -5.67 -10.00 7.82
N GLU A 449 -4.40 -9.70 8.08
CA GLU A 449 -3.31 -10.15 7.19
C GLU A 449 -3.18 -11.68 7.22
N GLN A 450 -3.27 -12.29 8.40
CA GLN A 450 -3.23 -13.75 8.58
C GLN A 450 -4.53 -14.49 8.26
N MET A 451 -5.61 -13.79 7.92
CA MET A 451 -6.88 -14.44 7.58
C MET A 451 -6.81 -15.16 6.22
N GLY A 452 -7.07 -16.46 6.19
CA GLY A 452 -7.10 -17.29 4.97
C GLY A 452 -8.54 -17.65 4.58
N PHE A 453 -8.93 -17.38 3.34
CA PHE A 453 -10.25 -17.73 2.80
C PHE A 453 -10.12 -18.73 1.66
N ASP A 454 -10.74 -19.89 1.73
CA ASP A 454 -10.60 -20.94 0.71
C ASP A 454 -11.96 -21.36 0.15
N PRO A 455 -12.24 -21.19 -1.16
CA PRO A 455 -13.48 -21.66 -1.78
C PRO A 455 -13.73 -23.17 -1.61
N ALA A 456 -12.72 -23.97 -1.27
CA ALA A 456 -12.86 -25.38 -0.92
C ALA A 456 -13.37 -25.63 0.51
N HIS A 457 -13.41 -24.60 1.37
CA HIS A 457 -14.11 -24.65 2.64
C HIS A 457 -15.63 -24.57 2.40
N LEU A 458 -16.20 -25.70 1.98
CA LEU A 458 -17.63 -25.92 1.83
C LEU A 458 -18.16 -26.77 2.99
N ILE A 459 -19.46 -26.69 3.24
CA ILE A 459 -20.15 -27.42 4.30
C ILE A 459 -21.29 -28.26 3.68
N PRO A 460 -21.72 -29.36 4.34
CA PRO A 460 -22.78 -30.21 3.83
C PRO A 460 -24.03 -29.42 3.41
N GLY A 461 -24.48 -29.63 2.17
CA GLY A 461 -25.58 -28.89 1.54
C GLY A 461 -25.15 -27.78 0.59
N ILE A 462 -23.85 -27.48 0.48
CA ILE A 462 -23.26 -26.57 -0.52
C ILE A 462 -22.10 -27.31 -1.20
N GLU A 463 -22.13 -27.34 -2.53
CA GLU A 463 -21.19 -28.09 -3.37
C GLU A 463 -20.62 -27.18 -4.47
N PRO A 464 -19.44 -27.49 -5.04
CA PRO A 464 -18.93 -26.77 -6.19
C PRO A 464 -19.70 -27.19 -7.46
N SER A 465 -19.81 -26.27 -8.42
CA SER A 465 -20.26 -26.62 -9.78
C SER A 465 -19.09 -27.01 -10.70
N PRO A 466 -19.36 -27.50 -11.92
CA PRO A 466 -18.34 -27.76 -12.95
C PRO A 466 -17.61 -26.52 -13.51
N ASP A 467 -17.91 -25.31 -13.03
CA ASP A 467 -17.26 -24.06 -13.44
C ASP A 467 -15.73 -24.19 -13.35
N ARG A 468 -15.06 -24.09 -14.50
CA ARG A 468 -13.61 -24.34 -14.63
C ARG A 468 -12.76 -23.35 -13.84
N MET A 469 -13.25 -22.13 -13.62
CA MET A 469 -12.59 -21.18 -12.74
C MET A 469 -12.76 -21.59 -11.28
N LEU A 470 -13.97 -21.97 -10.86
CA LEU A 470 -14.21 -22.45 -9.50
C LEU A 470 -13.34 -23.68 -9.20
N GLN A 471 -13.30 -24.67 -10.09
CA GLN A 471 -12.52 -25.91 -9.92
C GLN A 471 -11.03 -25.63 -9.67
N GLY A 472 -10.40 -24.75 -10.46
CA GLY A 472 -9.00 -24.36 -10.22
C GLY A 472 -8.79 -23.62 -8.88
N ARG A 473 -9.77 -22.82 -8.45
CA ARG A 473 -9.73 -22.12 -7.17
C ARG A 473 -9.80 -23.05 -5.96
N LEU A 474 -10.49 -24.20 -6.06
CA LEU A 474 -10.53 -25.21 -4.99
C LEU A 474 -9.14 -25.77 -4.63
N PHE A 475 -8.21 -25.77 -5.59
CA PHE A 475 -6.82 -26.13 -5.35
C PHE A 475 -5.98 -24.93 -4.88
N ASN A 476 -6.07 -23.82 -5.61
CA ASN A 476 -5.06 -22.76 -5.55
C ASN A 476 -5.03 -22.00 -4.20
N TYR A 477 -6.17 -21.81 -3.55
CA TYR A 477 -6.23 -21.05 -2.29
C TYR A 477 -5.56 -21.81 -1.14
N GLY A 478 -5.84 -23.11 -0.99
CA GLY A 478 -5.17 -23.95 -0.03
C GLY A 478 -3.66 -24.03 -0.26
N ASP A 479 -3.21 -24.08 -1.52
CA ASP A 479 -1.79 -24.06 -1.86
C ASP A 479 -1.10 -22.75 -1.45
N THR A 480 -1.63 -21.60 -1.87
CA THR A 480 -1.03 -20.30 -1.55
C THR A 480 -1.05 -20.01 -0.03
N HIS A 481 -2.04 -20.49 0.72
CA HIS A 481 -2.05 -20.35 2.18
C HIS A 481 -0.96 -21.18 2.86
N ARG A 482 -0.72 -22.42 2.39
CA ARG A 482 0.37 -23.27 2.92
C ARG A 482 1.73 -22.64 2.70
N TYR A 483 1.92 -21.93 1.58
CA TYR A 483 3.13 -21.16 1.31
C TYR A 483 3.23 -19.90 2.18
N ARG A 484 2.19 -19.06 2.16
CA ARG A 484 2.21 -17.72 2.77
C ARG A 484 2.18 -17.74 4.30
N LEU A 485 1.35 -18.60 4.88
CA LEU A 485 1.05 -18.65 6.32
C LEU A 485 1.65 -19.89 7.01
N GLY A 486 2.13 -20.87 6.23
CA GLY A 486 2.59 -22.15 6.71
C GLY A 486 1.54 -23.26 6.64
N THR A 487 2.00 -24.50 6.79
CA THR A 487 1.18 -25.71 6.63
C THR A 487 0.03 -25.78 7.63
N ASN A 488 0.21 -25.24 8.84
CA ASN A 488 -0.77 -25.25 9.92
C ASN A 488 -1.59 -23.96 10.05
N ASN A 489 -1.77 -23.20 8.97
CA ASN A 489 -2.47 -21.90 8.97
C ASN A 489 -3.90 -21.93 9.55
N LEU A 490 -4.60 -23.07 9.53
CA LEU A 490 -5.92 -23.24 10.15
C LEU A 490 -5.88 -23.27 11.69
N GLN A 491 -4.70 -23.34 12.30
CA GLN A 491 -4.53 -23.22 13.75
C GLN A 491 -4.38 -21.77 14.21
N LEU A 492 -4.14 -20.83 13.29
CA LEU A 492 -4.12 -19.40 13.60
C LEU A 492 -5.50 -18.97 14.12
N PRO A 493 -5.58 -18.15 15.19
CA PRO A 493 -6.84 -17.88 15.89
C PRO A 493 -8.00 -17.44 14.99
N VAL A 494 -7.72 -16.59 13.99
CA VAL A 494 -8.76 -16.09 13.07
C VAL A 494 -9.25 -17.14 12.06
N ASN A 495 -8.46 -18.18 11.78
CA ASN A 495 -8.78 -19.24 10.81
C ASN A 495 -9.31 -20.52 11.48
N ARG A 496 -9.34 -20.57 12.81
CA ARG A 496 -9.62 -21.80 13.55
C ARG A 496 -11.11 -22.19 13.48
N PRO A 497 -11.46 -23.41 13.05
CA PRO A 497 -12.83 -23.92 13.15
C PRO A 497 -13.18 -24.29 14.60
N PHE A 498 -14.47 -24.31 14.94
CA PHE A 498 -14.93 -24.68 16.29
C PHE A 498 -14.72 -26.15 16.65
N LYS A 499 -14.69 -27.04 15.65
CA LYS A 499 -14.55 -28.50 15.83
C LYS A 499 -13.50 -29.03 14.86
N LEU A 500 -12.49 -29.74 15.39
CA LEU A 500 -11.43 -30.37 14.60
C LEU A 500 -11.03 -31.70 15.22
N HIS A 501 -11.32 -32.80 14.54
CA HIS A 501 -10.86 -34.15 14.88
C HIS A 501 -10.54 -34.90 13.59
N ASN A 502 -9.27 -35.19 13.35
CA ASN A 502 -8.82 -35.87 12.13
C ASN A 502 -7.48 -36.60 12.34
N TYR A 503 -6.88 -37.04 11.24
CA TYR A 503 -5.65 -37.84 11.23
C TYR A 503 -4.40 -37.04 10.82
N SER A 504 -4.52 -35.72 10.61
CA SER A 504 -3.37 -34.85 10.32
C SER A 504 -2.55 -34.59 11.58
N ARG A 505 -1.22 -34.59 11.48
CA ARG A 505 -0.26 -34.35 12.57
C ARG A 505 0.92 -33.50 12.08
N ASP A 506 1.61 -32.90 13.03
CA ASP A 506 2.91 -32.23 12.84
C ASP A 506 2.87 -31.05 11.84
N GLY A 507 4.02 -30.73 11.23
CA GLY A 507 4.19 -29.61 10.30
C GLY A 507 4.75 -28.34 10.96
N TYR A 508 5.20 -27.41 10.12
CA TYR A 508 5.79 -26.15 10.58
C TYR A 508 4.74 -25.29 11.30
N GLY A 509 5.12 -24.71 12.44
CA GLY A 509 4.24 -23.82 13.23
C GLY A 509 3.05 -24.52 13.90
N THR A 510 3.17 -25.81 14.25
CA THR A 510 2.11 -26.55 14.97
C THR A 510 1.89 -25.98 16.37
N LEU A 511 0.64 -25.63 16.70
CA LEU A 511 0.21 -25.22 18.04
C LEU A 511 -0.48 -26.37 18.79
N ASP A 512 -1.26 -27.19 18.08
CA ASP A 512 -1.97 -28.36 18.58
C ASP A 512 -1.83 -29.53 17.58
N SER A 513 -1.33 -30.68 18.05
CA SER A 513 -1.15 -31.91 17.25
C SER A 513 -2.08 -33.05 17.70
N GLN A 514 -3.20 -32.74 18.37
CA GLN A 514 -4.23 -33.72 18.77
C GLN A 514 -3.74 -34.82 19.75
N GLY A 515 -2.68 -34.56 20.52
CA GLY A 515 -2.18 -35.43 21.59
C GLY A 515 -1.84 -36.86 21.13
N GLY A 516 -2.16 -37.85 21.96
CA GLY A 516 -1.89 -39.28 21.71
C GLY A 516 -2.95 -40.03 20.89
N ALA A 517 -3.87 -39.34 20.21
CA ALA A 517 -4.93 -39.99 19.43
C ALA A 517 -4.36 -40.73 18.20
N PRO A 518 -4.92 -41.89 17.79
CA PRO A 518 -4.49 -42.61 16.58
C PRO A 518 -4.42 -41.69 15.35
N ASN A 519 -3.33 -41.78 14.59
CA ASN A 519 -3.05 -40.94 13.41
C ASN A 519 -3.32 -41.67 12.07
N TYR A 520 -4.08 -42.76 12.08
CA TYR A 520 -4.42 -43.56 10.89
C TYR A 520 -5.89 -44.02 10.88
N HIS A 521 -6.44 -44.24 9.68
CA HIS A 521 -7.80 -44.72 9.44
C HIS A 521 -7.82 -45.87 8.42
N PRO A 522 -8.63 -46.93 8.62
CA PRO A 522 -9.43 -47.20 9.82
C PRO A 522 -8.55 -47.62 11.02
N ASN A 523 -9.08 -47.54 12.25
CA ASN A 523 -8.38 -48.01 13.46
C ASN A 523 -9.36 -48.63 14.47
N SER A 524 -8.85 -49.48 15.37
CA SER A 524 -9.63 -50.15 16.42
C SER A 524 -9.51 -49.50 17.80
N PHE A 525 -8.97 -48.28 17.87
CA PHE A 525 -8.57 -47.62 19.12
C PHE A 525 -9.38 -46.33 19.40
N GLY A 526 -10.58 -46.22 18.82
CA GLY A 526 -11.52 -45.13 19.09
C GLY A 526 -11.19 -43.80 18.41
N GLY A 527 -10.45 -43.81 17.30
CA GLY A 527 -10.23 -42.59 16.50
C GLY A 527 -11.49 -42.06 15.79
N PRO A 528 -11.43 -40.87 15.16
CA PRO A 528 -12.57 -40.25 14.50
C PRO A 528 -13.14 -41.06 13.31
N GLU A 529 -14.46 -41.18 13.22
CA GLU A 529 -15.16 -41.88 12.13
C GLU A 529 -15.86 -40.93 11.16
N SER A 530 -16.30 -41.45 10.01
CA SER A 530 -17.07 -40.69 9.00
C SER A 530 -18.42 -40.20 9.55
N ASP A 531 -18.79 -38.94 9.27
CA ASP A 531 -20.08 -38.37 9.68
C ASP A 531 -21.25 -38.90 8.83
N THR A 532 -22.31 -39.39 9.50
CA THR A 532 -23.46 -40.01 8.83
C THR A 532 -24.32 -39.03 8.06
N ARG A 533 -24.48 -37.79 8.55
CA ARG A 533 -25.28 -36.75 7.88
C ARG A 533 -24.55 -36.24 6.64
N ALA A 534 -23.26 -35.95 6.75
CA ALA A 534 -22.44 -35.53 5.60
C ALA A 534 -22.45 -36.60 4.50
N ARG A 535 -22.34 -37.88 4.86
CA ARG A 535 -22.48 -38.99 3.91
C ARG A 535 -23.85 -39.02 3.24
N GLY A 536 -24.93 -38.78 3.98
CA GLY A 536 -26.30 -38.74 3.44
C GLY A 536 -26.57 -37.56 2.51
N LEU A 537 -25.83 -36.46 2.66
CA LEU A 537 -25.93 -35.24 1.85
C LEU A 537 -24.96 -35.20 0.66
N SER A 538 -24.09 -36.21 0.52
CA SER A 538 -23.12 -36.28 -0.58
C SER A 538 -23.84 -36.67 -1.88
N PRO A 539 -23.95 -35.78 -2.88
CA PRO A 539 -24.72 -36.08 -4.09
C PRO A 539 -23.95 -37.04 -5.02
N VAL A 540 -24.69 -37.86 -5.77
CA VAL A 540 -24.13 -38.57 -6.93
C VAL A 540 -24.14 -37.61 -8.12
N LEU A 541 -22.95 -37.22 -8.60
CA LEU A 541 -22.81 -36.30 -9.73
C LEU A 541 -22.89 -37.07 -11.06
N PRO A 542 -23.83 -36.75 -11.98
CA PRO A 542 -23.94 -37.42 -13.27
C PRO A 542 -22.93 -36.83 -14.28
N VAL A 543 -21.65 -37.17 -14.11
CA VAL A 543 -20.57 -36.71 -15.00
C VAL A 543 -20.41 -37.67 -16.18
N VAL A 544 -20.70 -37.22 -17.39
CA VAL A 544 -20.57 -38.01 -18.63
C VAL A 544 -19.86 -37.20 -19.71
N GLY A 545 -18.80 -37.74 -20.29
CA GLY A 545 -18.04 -37.12 -21.39
C GLY A 545 -16.67 -37.74 -21.59
N ASN A 546 -15.96 -37.29 -22.63
CA ASN A 546 -14.56 -37.66 -22.83
C ASN A 546 -13.65 -36.71 -22.04
N ALA A 547 -12.55 -37.23 -21.51
CA ALA A 547 -11.50 -36.41 -20.92
C ALA A 547 -10.70 -35.73 -22.05
N SER A 548 -10.81 -34.41 -22.20
CA SER A 548 -10.03 -33.64 -23.18
C SER A 548 -9.86 -32.17 -22.75
N ARG A 549 -8.94 -31.47 -23.40
CA ARG A 549 -8.79 -30.01 -23.26
C ARG A 549 -9.70 -29.34 -24.29
N TYR A 550 -10.94 -29.09 -23.89
CA TYR A 550 -11.91 -28.44 -24.76
C TYR A 550 -11.68 -26.93 -24.75
N ASP A 551 -11.21 -26.41 -25.89
CA ASP A 551 -11.16 -24.97 -26.13
C ASP A 551 -12.59 -24.39 -26.13
N ASN A 552 -12.74 -23.24 -25.49
CA ASN A 552 -14.00 -22.50 -25.34
C ASN A 552 -13.96 -21.16 -26.08
N GLY A 553 -13.06 -21.02 -27.06
CA GLY A 553 -12.92 -19.82 -27.90
C GLY A 553 -14.14 -19.52 -28.78
N ASP A 554 -15.00 -20.51 -29.03
CA ASP A 554 -16.23 -20.41 -29.84
C ASP A 554 -17.46 -19.93 -29.04
N GLU A 555 -17.38 -19.85 -27.72
CA GLU A 555 -18.47 -19.40 -26.85
C GLU A 555 -18.78 -17.89 -27.03
N ASP A 556 -20.04 -17.49 -26.83
CA ASP A 556 -20.46 -16.09 -26.97
C ASP A 556 -19.69 -15.15 -26.03
N ASN A 557 -19.15 -14.07 -26.58
CA ASN A 557 -18.35 -13.09 -25.82
C ASN A 557 -18.98 -11.70 -25.75
N PHE A 558 -19.99 -11.41 -26.59
CA PHE A 558 -20.44 -10.04 -26.83
C PHE A 558 -21.91 -9.80 -26.50
N THR A 559 -22.76 -10.84 -26.41
CA THR A 559 -24.21 -10.63 -26.24
C THR A 559 -24.52 -9.98 -24.89
N GLN A 560 -23.99 -10.52 -23.79
CA GLN A 560 -24.24 -9.93 -22.47
C GLN A 560 -23.49 -8.60 -22.25
N ALA A 561 -22.31 -8.43 -22.85
CA ALA A 561 -21.62 -7.13 -22.86
C ALA A 561 -22.45 -6.05 -23.56
N ARG A 562 -23.13 -6.41 -24.67
CA ARG A 562 -24.07 -5.52 -25.38
C ARG A 562 -25.27 -5.18 -24.52
N LEU A 563 -25.85 -6.16 -23.80
CA LEU A 563 -26.95 -5.91 -22.86
C LEU A 563 -26.53 -4.94 -21.74
N LEU A 564 -25.34 -5.12 -21.16
CA LEU A 564 -24.80 -4.17 -20.18
C LEU A 564 -24.71 -2.75 -20.77
N TYR A 565 -24.07 -2.60 -21.93
CA TYR A 565 -23.90 -1.30 -22.57
C TYR A 565 -25.23 -0.65 -22.98
N GLN A 566 -26.14 -1.40 -23.61
CA GLN A 566 -27.36 -0.86 -24.21
C GLN A 566 -28.56 -0.78 -23.27
N LYS A 567 -28.66 -1.64 -22.26
CA LYS A 567 -29.87 -1.78 -21.41
C LYS A 567 -29.62 -1.44 -19.94
N VAL A 568 -28.40 -1.60 -19.44
CA VAL A 568 -28.08 -1.36 -18.02
C VAL A 568 -27.50 0.04 -17.82
N LEU A 569 -26.55 0.47 -18.66
CA LEU A 569 -25.92 1.78 -18.53
C LEU A 569 -26.80 2.88 -19.13
N ASN A 570 -26.97 3.97 -18.38
CA ASN A 570 -27.60 5.20 -18.88
C ASN A 570 -26.63 6.00 -19.80
N PRO A 571 -27.11 7.00 -20.55
CA PRO A 571 -26.26 7.75 -21.49
C PRO A 571 -25.01 8.41 -20.87
N ALA A 572 -25.12 8.92 -19.63
CA ALA A 572 -24.00 9.56 -18.94
C ALA A 572 -22.95 8.52 -18.51
N GLU A 573 -23.39 7.37 -17.99
CA GLU A 573 -22.51 6.25 -17.64
C GLU A 573 -21.79 5.68 -18.87
N ARG A 574 -22.46 5.59 -20.03
CA ARG A 574 -21.80 5.20 -21.30
C ARG A 574 -20.73 6.21 -21.71
N GLY A 575 -20.99 7.50 -21.54
CA GLY A 575 -20.02 8.57 -21.79
C GLY A 575 -18.77 8.40 -20.92
N ARG A 576 -18.94 8.20 -19.62
CA ARG A 576 -17.83 7.94 -18.69
C ARG A 576 -17.08 6.65 -19.00
N LEU A 577 -17.78 5.56 -19.28
CA LEU A 577 -17.16 4.28 -19.69
C LEU A 577 -16.23 4.48 -20.91
N ILE A 578 -16.72 5.17 -21.94
CA ILE A 578 -15.92 5.46 -23.15
C ILE A 578 -14.70 6.29 -22.79
N ASN A 579 -14.87 7.36 -22.01
CA ASN A 579 -13.76 8.22 -21.59
C ASN A 579 -12.69 7.44 -20.82
N ASN A 580 -13.12 6.61 -19.86
CA ASN A 580 -12.23 5.77 -19.05
C ASN A 580 -11.43 4.79 -19.91
N ILE A 581 -12.05 4.16 -20.92
CA ILE A 581 -11.37 3.27 -21.86
C ILE A 581 -10.39 4.07 -22.74
N VAL A 582 -10.82 5.20 -23.30
CA VAL A 582 -9.98 6.06 -24.17
C VAL A 582 -8.72 6.52 -23.44
N MET A 583 -8.86 7.01 -22.21
CA MET A 583 -7.73 7.54 -21.43
C MET A 583 -6.70 6.47 -21.06
N CYS A 584 -7.11 5.20 -20.98
CA CYS A 584 -6.23 4.07 -20.75
C CYS A 584 -5.65 3.52 -22.06
N LEU A 585 -6.50 3.21 -23.05
CA LEU A 585 -6.14 2.56 -24.31
C LEU A 585 -5.21 3.42 -25.18
N LYS A 586 -5.29 4.75 -25.10
CA LYS A 586 -4.38 5.65 -25.84
C LYS A 586 -2.90 5.43 -25.52
N ASN A 587 -2.58 4.82 -24.37
CA ASN A 587 -1.21 4.56 -23.93
C ASN A 587 -0.66 3.22 -24.46
N ALA A 588 -1.49 2.40 -25.10
CA ALA A 588 -1.08 1.14 -25.71
C ALA A 588 -0.54 1.33 -27.13
N SER A 589 0.17 0.34 -27.67
CA SER A 589 0.61 0.29 -29.06
C SER A 589 -0.55 0.33 -30.04
N GLU A 590 -0.38 0.98 -31.19
CA GLU A 590 -1.46 1.22 -32.18
C GLU A 590 -2.19 -0.06 -32.60
N PHE A 591 -1.45 -1.14 -32.92
CA PHE A 591 -2.06 -2.43 -33.30
C PHE A 591 -2.94 -3.05 -32.20
N LEU A 592 -2.64 -2.77 -30.93
CA LEU A 592 -3.46 -3.18 -29.78
C LEU A 592 -4.73 -2.34 -29.68
N GLN A 593 -4.60 -1.03 -29.92
CA GLN A 593 -5.75 -0.12 -29.98
C GLN A 593 -6.74 -0.56 -31.05
N GLU A 594 -6.26 -0.87 -32.25
CA GLU A 594 -7.09 -1.37 -33.36
C GLU A 594 -7.82 -2.66 -33.01
N ARG A 595 -7.11 -3.63 -32.42
CA ARG A 595 -7.70 -4.92 -32.03
C ARG A 595 -8.75 -4.76 -30.92
N ALA A 596 -8.48 -3.92 -29.91
CA ALA A 596 -9.44 -3.62 -28.86
C ALA A 596 -10.71 -2.93 -29.41
N ILE A 597 -10.54 -1.94 -30.30
CA ILE A 597 -11.66 -1.25 -30.97
C ILE A 597 -12.51 -2.23 -31.79
N LYS A 598 -11.88 -3.22 -32.44
CA LYS A 598 -12.61 -4.30 -33.15
C LYS A 598 -13.51 -5.09 -32.20
N ASN A 599 -12.99 -5.50 -31.03
CA ASN A 599 -13.80 -6.21 -30.03
C ASN A 599 -14.96 -5.35 -29.51
N PHE A 600 -14.74 -4.07 -29.24
CA PHE A 600 -15.80 -3.16 -28.82
C PHE A 600 -16.84 -2.90 -29.92
N SER A 601 -16.44 -2.91 -31.19
CA SER A 601 -17.36 -2.81 -32.32
C SER A 601 -18.28 -4.03 -32.45
N SER A 602 -17.80 -5.21 -32.02
CA SER A 602 -18.62 -6.41 -31.91
C SER A 602 -19.66 -6.31 -30.78
N VAL A 603 -19.40 -5.53 -29.73
CA VAL A 603 -20.40 -5.20 -28.71
C VAL A 603 -21.43 -4.25 -29.29
N ASP A 604 -21.01 -3.11 -29.85
CA ASP A 604 -21.89 -2.13 -30.48
C ASP A 604 -21.08 -1.24 -31.45
N ALA A 605 -21.59 -1.04 -32.67
CA ALA A 605 -20.85 -0.32 -33.70
C ALA A 605 -20.65 1.19 -33.38
N ASP A 606 -21.59 1.82 -32.66
CA ASP A 606 -21.43 3.19 -32.20
C ASP A 606 -20.41 3.27 -31.07
N PHE A 607 -20.42 2.29 -30.16
CA PHE A 607 -19.44 2.21 -29.07
C PHE A 607 -17.99 2.16 -29.59
N GLY A 608 -17.70 1.25 -30.53
CA GLY A 608 -16.37 1.17 -31.16
C GLY A 608 -15.97 2.45 -31.89
N ARG A 609 -16.92 3.08 -32.62
CA ARG A 609 -16.69 4.36 -33.32
C ARG A 609 -16.32 5.49 -32.36
N ARG A 610 -17.01 5.59 -31.21
CA ARG A 610 -16.78 6.63 -30.20
C ARG A 610 -15.44 6.45 -29.49
N ILE A 611 -15.01 5.22 -29.21
CA ILE A 611 -13.66 4.96 -28.68
C ILE A 611 -12.59 5.41 -29.68
N LYS A 612 -12.72 5.01 -30.96
CA LYS A 612 -11.79 5.41 -32.03
C LYS A 612 -11.70 6.94 -32.14
N GLY A 613 -12.84 7.62 -32.21
CA GLY A 613 -12.87 9.09 -32.28
C GLY A 613 -12.27 9.76 -31.04
N GLY A 614 -12.50 9.20 -29.84
CA GLY A 614 -11.92 9.71 -28.59
C GLY A 614 -10.40 9.61 -28.55
N ILE A 615 -9.83 8.48 -28.99
CA ILE A 615 -8.36 8.31 -29.10
C ILE A 615 -7.77 9.32 -30.10
N GLN A 616 -8.37 9.44 -31.28
CA GLN A 616 -7.92 10.40 -32.30
C GLN A 616 -7.96 11.84 -31.78
N ALA A 617 -9.03 12.23 -31.09
CA ALA A 617 -9.15 13.57 -30.50
C ALA A 617 -8.06 13.84 -29.46
N GLN A 618 -7.72 12.86 -28.61
CA GLN A 618 -6.65 12.98 -27.62
C GLN A 618 -5.27 13.09 -28.28
N LEU A 619 -5.00 12.35 -29.36
CA LEU A 619 -3.73 12.46 -30.09
C LEU A 619 -3.59 13.82 -30.79
N HIS A 620 -4.66 14.36 -31.37
CA HIS A 620 -4.65 15.68 -31.99
C HIS A 620 -4.52 16.83 -30.97
N SER A 621 -5.11 16.72 -29.78
CA SER A 621 -5.00 17.78 -28.75
C SER A 621 -3.57 17.93 -28.21
N HIS A 622 -2.81 16.83 -28.13
CA HIS A 622 -1.40 16.87 -27.71
C HIS A 622 -0.51 17.52 -28.79
N ALA A 623 -0.77 17.26 -30.07
CA ALA A 623 -0.07 17.90 -31.18
C ALA A 623 -0.28 19.42 -31.26
N HIS A 624 -1.38 19.96 -30.72
CA HIS A 624 -1.61 21.41 -30.67
C HIS A 624 -1.07 22.09 -29.41
N ALA A 625 -0.93 21.36 -28.29
CA ALA A 625 -0.38 21.90 -27.05
C ALA A 625 1.13 22.17 -27.13
N GLU A 626 1.89 21.38 -27.91
CA GLU A 626 3.32 21.62 -28.14
C GLU A 626 3.64 22.88 -28.95
N PHE A 627 2.66 23.49 -29.63
CA PHE A 627 2.84 24.71 -30.42
C PHE A 627 2.28 25.99 -29.75
N GLY A 628 1.82 25.91 -28.49
CA GLY A 628 1.15 27.00 -27.78
C GLY A 628 1.94 27.62 -26.62
N SER A 629 2.45 28.84 -26.87
CA SER A 629 2.83 29.91 -25.92
C SER A 629 3.96 29.68 -24.89
N TYR A 630 5.15 30.22 -25.19
CA TYR A 630 5.88 31.13 -24.31
C TYR A 630 6.72 32.10 -25.17
N LYS A 631 6.33 33.38 -25.24
CA LYS A 631 7.17 34.45 -25.79
C LYS A 631 7.92 35.12 -24.63
N THR A 632 9.18 34.75 -24.42
CA THR A 632 10.16 35.56 -23.68
C THR A 632 11.53 35.37 -24.34
N PRO A 633 12.28 36.43 -24.68
CA PRO A 633 13.54 36.28 -25.38
C PRO A 633 14.68 36.09 -24.37
N ILE A 634 15.18 34.87 -24.23
CA ILE A 634 16.49 34.60 -23.63
C ILE A 634 17.29 33.79 -24.65
N ASN A 635 18.38 34.39 -25.15
CA ASN A 635 19.34 33.76 -26.04
C ASN A 635 20.12 32.69 -25.27
N LEU A 636 19.81 31.41 -25.51
CA LEU A 636 20.69 30.29 -25.20
C LEU A 636 20.93 29.51 -26.51
N HIS A 637 22.16 29.53 -26.99
CA HIS A 637 22.59 28.71 -28.12
C HIS A 637 22.52 27.22 -27.71
N LEU A 638 21.44 26.55 -28.09
CA LEU A 638 21.36 25.09 -28.08
C LEU A 638 21.62 24.55 -29.50
N HIS A 639 22.49 23.56 -29.58
CA HIS A 639 22.79 22.77 -30.78
C HIS A 639 21.49 22.16 -31.33
N LEU A 640 21.07 22.61 -32.53
CA LEU A 640 19.98 22.02 -33.29
C LEU A 640 20.43 20.68 -33.89
N SER A 641 20.21 19.59 -33.16
CA SER A 641 20.07 18.28 -33.78
C SER A 641 18.66 18.15 -34.37
N LYS A 642 18.59 17.60 -35.58
CA LYS A 642 17.37 17.44 -36.38
C LYS A 642 16.29 16.70 -35.58
N MET A 643 15.24 17.42 -35.16
CA MET A 643 13.99 16.80 -34.71
C MET A 643 13.25 16.25 -35.94
N SER A 644 13.40 14.94 -36.19
CA SER A 644 12.43 14.20 -36.99
C SER A 644 11.12 14.10 -36.20
N HIS A 645 9.99 14.19 -36.90
CA HIS A 645 8.66 14.00 -36.31
C HIS A 645 8.50 12.53 -35.88
N SER A 646 8.99 12.15 -34.70
CA SER A 646 8.56 10.92 -34.04
C SER A 646 7.77 11.27 -32.80
N ASN A 647 6.50 10.84 -32.76
CA ASN A 647 5.76 10.64 -31.52
C ASN A 647 6.55 9.65 -30.66
N SER A 648 7.55 10.10 -29.90
CA SER A 648 8.39 9.20 -29.12
C SER A 648 7.65 8.78 -27.86
N ARG A 649 6.93 7.66 -27.95
CA ARG A 649 6.33 6.96 -26.82
C ARG A 649 7.37 6.76 -25.70
N ASP A 650 6.92 6.86 -24.45
CA ASP A 650 7.70 6.62 -23.23
C ASP A 650 8.65 5.41 -23.37
N PRO A 651 9.99 5.55 -23.21
CA PRO A 651 10.94 4.46 -23.40
C PRO A 651 10.65 3.22 -22.55
N ALA A 652 10.19 3.39 -21.31
CA ALA A 652 9.79 2.28 -20.47
C ALA A 652 8.59 1.49 -21.05
N ALA A 653 7.64 2.18 -21.68
CA ALA A 653 6.49 1.55 -22.35
C ALA A 653 6.88 0.82 -23.67
N ASN A 654 8.08 1.06 -24.21
CA ASN A 654 8.55 0.39 -25.43
C ASN A 654 9.27 -0.94 -25.15
N GLN A 655 9.46 -1.34 -23.89
CA GLN A 655 10.25 -2.52 -23.55
C GLN A 655 9.79 -3.80 -24.28
N LEU A 656 8.47 -4.03 -24.39
CA LEU A 656 7.93 -5.19 -25.10
C LEU A 656 8.07 -5.10 -26.62
N LEU A 657 7.94 -3.89 -27.19
CA LEU A 657 8.20 -3.67 -28.62
C LEU A 657 9.67 -3.94 -28.96
N ASP A 658 10.58 -3.51 -28.08
CA ASP A 658 12.01 -3.74 -28.24
C ASP A 658 12.36 -5.22 -28.07
N PHE A 659 11.68 -5.94 -27.17
CA PHE A 659 11.78 -7.38 -27.09
C PHE A 659 11.31 -8.06 -28.38
N ALA A 660 10.12 -7.70 -28.88
CA ALA A 660 9.55 -8.25 -30.11
C ALA A 660 10.47 -8.08 -31.31
N LYS A 661 11.06 -6.88 -31.50
CA LYS A 661 12.05 -6.60 -32.55
C LYS A 661 13.30 -7.48 -32.45
N LYS A 662 13.79 -7.74 -31.23
CA LYS A 662 14.98 -8.59 -31.01
C LYS A 662 14.76 -10.05 -31.39
N VAL A 663 13.52 -10.53 -31.34
CA VAL A 663 13.16 -11.93 -31.60
C VAL A 663 12.37 -12.13 -32.89
N GLU A 664 12.17 -11.08 -33.69
CA GLU A 664 11.35 -11.11 -34.91
C GLU A 664 11.80 -12.18 -35.92
N HIS A 665 13.10 -12.46 -35.98
CA HIS A 665 13.71 -13.48 -36.85
C HIS A 665 14.09 -14.77 -36.13
N ALA A 666 13.71 -14.94 -34.86
CA ALA A 666 13.96 -16.17 -34.11
C ALA A 666 12.77 -17.14 -34.23
N ASP A 667 13.05 -18.44 -34.25
CA ASP A 667 12.01 -19.45 -34.13
C ASP A 667 11.30 -19.29 -32.78
N LYS A 668 9.97 -19.26 -32.79
CA LYS A 668 9.18 -19.13 -31.56
C LYS A 668 9.38 -20.39 -30.71
N PRO A 669 9.85 -20.27 -29.47
CA PRO A 669 10.05 -21.43 -28.61
C PRO A 669 8.71 -22.06 -28.24
N SER A 670 8.68 -23.39 -28.14
CA SER A 670 7.54 -24.12 -27.58
C SER A 670 7.39 -23.83 -26.09
N ALA A 671 6.16 -23.63 -25.60
CA ALA A 671 5.90 -23.53 -24.18
C ALA A 671 6.20 -24.85 -23.47
N THR A 672 6.81 -24.78 -22.29
CA THR A 672 7.16 -25.94 -21.47
C THR A 672 6.64 -25.79 -20.05
N THR A 673 6.54 -26.93 -19.37
CA THR A 673 6.37 -26.99 -17.91
C THR A 673 7.69 -26.71 -17.20
N ASN A 674 7.65 -26.58 -15.87
CA ASN A 674 8.86 -26.27 -15.08
C ASN A 674 9.94 -27.37 -15.17
N SER A 675 9.57 -28.60 -15.51
CA SER A 675 10.52 -29.70 -15.77
C SER A 675 11.03 -29.74 -17.22
N GLY A 676 10.68 -28.76 -18.05
CA GLY A 676 11.11 -28.66 -19.46
C GLY A 676 10.27 -29.47 -20.45
N ASN A 677 9.16 -30.10 -20.02
CA ASN A 677 8.32 -30.88 -20.95
C ASN A 677 7.45 -29.95 -21.82
N PRO A 678 7.34 -30.17 -23.14
CA PRO A 678 6.51 -29.37 -24.02
C PRO A 678 5.01 -29.48 -23.66
N ILE A 679 4.30 -28.36 -23.74
CA ILE A 679 2.87 -28.28 -23.46
C ILE A 679 2.09 -28.31 -24.78
N GLY A 680 1.13 -29.24 -24.89
CA GLY A 680 0.27 -29.35 -26.08
C GLY A 680 -0.83 -28.28 -26.18
N TYR A 681 -1.42 -27.87 -25.06
CA TYR A 681 -2.45 -26.83 -24.99
C TYR A 681 -2.22 -25.97 -23.74
N ASN A 682 -2.17 -24.65 -23.90
CA ASN A 682 -1.94 -23.70 -22.81
C ASN A 682 -3.17 -22.84 -22.46
N ASP A 683 -4.25 -22.97 -23.24
CA ASP A 683 -5.44 -22.12 -23.15
C ASP A 683 -6.69 -22.84 -22.60
N ALA A 684 -6.60 -24.16 -22.38
CA ALA A 684 -7.71 -24.97 -21.89
C ALA A 684 -7.27 -26.02 -20.86
N SER A 685 -8.01 -26.09 -19.75
CA SER A 685 -7.86 -27.16 -18.77
C SER A 685 -8.46 -28.48 -19.28
N LEU A 686 -7.92 -29.60 -18.80
CA LEU A 686 -8.41 -30.95 -19.08
C LEU A 686 -9.69 -31.19 -18.28
N THR A 687 -10.80 -31.44 -18.98
CA THR A 687 -12.14 -31.56 -18.43
C THR A 687 -12.87 -32.79 -18.98
N VAL A 688 -13.92 -33.24 -18.28
CA VAL A 688 -14.81 -34.30 -18.78
C VAL A 688 -15.95 -33.69 -19.60
N GLY A 689 -15.84 -33.71 -20.92
CA GLY A 689 -16.74 -32.98 -21.81
C GLY A 689 -16.58 -31.45 -21.73
N LYS A 690 -17.22 -30.71 -22.65
CA LYS A 690 -17.04 -29.25 -22.77
C LYS A 690 -17.47 -28.47 -21.51
N LYS A 691 -18.57 -28.89 -20.87
CA LYS A 691 -19.17 -28.22 -19.69
C LYS A 691 -18.93 -28.96 -18.36
N GLY A 692 -18.05 -29.98 -18.36
CA GLY A 692 -17.79 -30.77 -17.15
C GLY A 692 -16.61 -30.27 -16.33
N PRO A 693 -16.38 -30.90 -15.17
CA PRO A 693 -15.36 -30.46 -14.21
C PRO A 693 -13.94 -30.73 -14.72
N ILE A 694 -12.98 -30.01 -14.14
CA ILE A 694 -11.54 -30.23 -14.33
C ILE A 694 -11.15 -31.57 -13.69
N LEU A 695 -10.25 -32.30 -14.34
CA LEU A 695 -9.72 -33.55 -13.83
C LEU A 695 -8.47 -33.33 -12.97
N LEU A 696 -8.37 -34.05 -11.85
CA LEU A 696 -7.19 -34.03 -10.97
C LEU A 696 -5.89 -34.43 -11.71
N GLN A 697 -5.99 -35.21 -12.79
CA GLN A 697 -4.85 -35.61 -13.61
C GLN A 697 -4.31 -34.49 -14.53
N ASP A 698 -4.90 -33.27 -14.52
CA ASP A 698 -4.36 -32.10 -15.22
C ASP A 698 -3.12 -31.53 -14.53
N TRP A 699 -2.01 -32.23 -14.66
CA TRP A 699 -0.75 -31.84 -14.03
C TRP A 699 -0.18 -30.51 -14.59
N VAL A 700 -0.51 -30.12 -15.83
CA VAL A 700 -0.07 -28.84 -16.43
C VAL A 700 -0.72 -27.67 -15.70
N LEU A 701 -2.03 -27.75 -15.43
CA LEU A 701 -2.74 -26.75 -14.64
C LEU A 701 -2.17 -26.69 -13.21
N ILE A 702 -1.97 -27.84 -12.58
CA ILE A 702 -1.45 -27.93 -11.20
C ILE A 702 -0.05 -27.29 -11.11
N ASP A 703 0.87 -27.60 -12.04
CA ASP A 703 2.21 -27.01 -12.07
C ASP A 703 2.15 -25.47 -12.22
N LYS A 704 1.34 -24.98 -13.17
CA LYS A 704 1.18 -23.56 -13.44
C LYS A 704 0.61 -22.78 -12.25
N LEU A 705 -0.44 -23.30 -11.61
CA LEU A 705 -1.06 -22.68 -10.43
C LEU A 705 -0.14 -22.75 -9.20
N SER A 706 0.57 -23.87 -9.01
CA SER A 706 1.52 -24.03 -7.90
C SER A 706 2.69 -23.07 -7.99
N HIS A 707 3.22 -22.84 -9.20
CA HIS A 707 4.28 -21.85 -9.40
C HIS A 707 3.77 -20.44 -9.09
N PHE A 708 2.65 -20.05 -9.69
CA PHE A 708 2.01 -18.76 -9.45
C PHE A 708 1.78 -18.46 -7.96
N SER A 709 1.32 -19.46 -7.20
CA SER A 709 1.09 -19.34 -5.76
C SER A 709 2.33 -19.05 -4.92
N ARG A 710 3.53 -19.30 -5.47
CA ARG A 710 4.82 -19.25 -4.77
C ARG A 710 5.80 -18.23 -5.36
N GLU A 711 5.34 -17.38 -6.29
CA GLU A 711 6.15 -16.34 -6.94
C GLU A 711 6.54 -15.17 -6.00
N ARG A 712 5.86 -15.00 -4.85
CA ARG A 712 6.06 -13.87 -3.93
C ARG A 712 6.94 -14.25 -2.74
N ILE A 713 8.15 -13.69 -2.65
CA ILE A 713 8.97 -13.80 -1.44
C ILE A 713 8.47 -12.86 -0.33
N PRO A 714 8.86 -13.08 0.94
CA PRO A 714 8.62 -12.10 2.00
C PRO A 714 9.09 -10.70 1.59
N GLU A 715 8.28 -9.70 1.88
CA GLU A 715 8.67 -8.31 1.61
C GLU A 715 9.83 -7.89 2.52
N ARG A 716 10.62 -6.90 2.10
CA ARG A 716 11.59 -6.25 2.99
C ARG A 716 10.84 -5.45 4.07
N VAL A 717 11.28 -5.55 5.33
CA VAL A 717 10.69 -4.79 6.45
C VAL A 717 10.78 -3.27 6.21
N VAL A 718 11.93 -2.85 5.69
CA VAL A 718 12.29 -1.49 5.23
C VAL A 718 12.78 -1.56 3.79
N HIS A 719 12.76 -0.46 3.04
CA HIS A 719 13.27 -0.46 1.67
C HIS A 719 12.48 -1.34 0.70
N ALA A 720 11.20 -1.62 0.94
CA ALA A 720 10.39 -2.47 0.07
C ALA A 720 10.22 -1.85 -1.33
N LYS A 721 9.76 -0.59 -1.39
CA LYS A 721 9.70 0.19 -2.63
C LYS A 721 11.10 0.66 -3.06
N GLY A 722 11.50 0.37 -4.30
CA GLY A 722 12.77 0.86 -4.83
C GLY A 722 13.01 0.59 -6.32
N ALA A 723 14.08 1.19 -6.84
CA ALA A 723 14.55 1.04 -8.21
C ALA A 723 16.03 0.63 -8.21
N GLY A 724 16.43 -0.16 -9.20
CA GLY A 724 17.81 -0.65 -9.32
C GLY A 724 18.39 -0.38 -10.70
N ALA A 725 19.71 -0.17 -10.73
CA ALA A 725 20.46 0.08 -11.95
C ALA A 725 21.91 -0.38 -11.80
N PHE A 726 22.62 -0.50 -12.93
CA PHE A 726 23.98 -1.02 -12.98
C PHE A 726 24.91 -0.07 -13.72
N GLY A 727 26.20 -0.18 -13.43
CA GLY A 727 27.22 0.55 -14.15
C GLY A 727 28.62 0.30 -13.61
N TYR A 728 29.42 1.35 -13.47
CA TYR A 728 30.79 1.24 -13.00
C TYR A 728 31.20 2.40 -12.09
N PHE A 729 32.12 2.11 -11.17
CA PHE A 729 32.92 3.08 -10.44
C PHE A 729 34.29 3.20 -11.09
N GLU A 730 34.76 4.42 -11.32
CA GLU A 730 36.07 4.75 -11.88
C GLU A 730 36.89 5.56 -10.89
N VAL A 731 38.08 5.07 -10.55
CA VAL A 731 39.02 5.78 -9.66
C VAL A 731 39.61 6.98 -10.39
N THR A 732 39.53 8.17 -9.80
CA THR A 732 40.05 9.41 -10.40
C THR A 732 41.14 10.08 -9.57
N HIS A 733 41.26 9.70 -8.29
CA HIS A 733 42.23 10.26 -7.36
C HIS A 733 42.86 9.14 -6.53
N ASP A 734 44.13 9.32 -6.15
CA ASP A 734 44.87 8.37 -5.34
C ASP A 734 44.59 8.60 -3.85
N ILE A 735 44.10 7.55 -3.18
CA ILE A 735 43.84 7.54 -1.74
C ILE A 735 44.53 6.38 -1.01
N THR A 736 45.53 5.75 -1.65
CA THR A 736 46.27 4.59 -1.10
C THR A 736 46.95 4.87 0.24
N GLN A 737 47.24 6.14 0.53
CA GLN A 737 47.72 6.59 1.84
C GLN A 737 46.75 6.29 3.01
N TYR A 738 45.44 6.16 2.73
CA TYR A 738 44.41 5.91 3.73
C TYR A 738 43.92 4.46 3.74
N THR A 739 43.98 3.75 2.61
CA THR A 739 43.39 2.40 2.47
C THR A 739 44.19 1.51 1.53
N ALA A 740 44.29 0.23 1.87
CA ALA A 740 44.83 -0.84 1.03
C ALA A 740 43.77 -1.48 0.12
N ALA A 741 42.52 -1.00 0.15
CA ALA A 741 41.43 -1.62 -0.60
C ALA A 741 41.66 -1.53 -2.11
N LYS A 742 41.73 -2.70 -2.76
CA LYS A 742 42.12 -2.77 -4.17
C LYS A 742 41.15 -2.10 -5.12
N VAL A 743 39.90 -1.87 -4.73
CA VAL A 743 38.94 -1.06 -5.51
C VAL A 743 39.48 0.36 -5.81
N PHE A 744 40.42 0.87 -5.01
CA PHE A 744 41.04 2.19 -5.16
C PHE A 744 42.52 2.15 -5.65
N SER A 745 43.07 0.97 -5.95
CA SER A 745 44.53 0.79 -6.10
C SER A 745 45.17 1.45 -7.33
N LYS A 746 44.37 1.85 -8.33
CA LYS A 746 44.88 2.37 -9.60
C LYS A 746 43.94 3.43 -10.19
N LEU A 747 44.51 4.58 -10.55
CA LEU A 747 43.80 5.62 -11.32
C LEU A 747 43.27 5.07 -12.65
N GLY A 748 42.03 5.42 -12.99
CA GLY A 748 41.30 4.94 -14.16
C GLY A 748 40.78 3.50 -14.06
N LYS A 749 41.01 2.81 -12.93
CA LYS A 749 40.45 1.46 -12.71
C LYS A 749 38.92 1.56 -12.67
N LYS A 750 38.26 0.69 -13.45
CA LYS A 750 36.80 0.54 -13.46
C LYS A 750 36.37 -0.71 -12.74
N THR A 751 35.48 -0.56 -11.77
CA THR A 751 34.88 -1.65 -11.00
C THR A 751 33.39 -1.69 -11.29
N PRO A 752 32.82 -2.83 -11.70
CA PRO A 752 31.37 -2.95 -11.88
C PRO A 752 30.62 -2.65 -10.58
N VAL A 753 29.48 -1.99 -10.70
CA VAL A 753 28.61 -1.70 -9.55
C VAL A 753 27.14 -1.96 -9.86
N ALA A 754 26.39 -2.27 -8.79
CA ALA A 754 24.94 -2.24 -8.77
C ALA A 754 24.47 -1.26 -7.69
N VAL A 755 23.38 -0.55 -7.95
CA VAL A 755 22.73 0.34 -6.98
C VAL A 755 21.29 -0.06 -6.78
N ARG A 756 20.78 0.17 -5.57
CA ARG A 756 19.35 0.22 -5.30
C ARG A 756 18.99 1.49 -4.54
N PHE A 757 18.14 2.30 -5.16
CA PHE A 757 17.46 3.40 -4.51
C PHE A 757 16.13 2.93 -3.95
N SER A 758 15.72 3.41 -2.78
CA SER A 758 14.51 2.92 -2.13
C SER A 758 13.91 3.91 -1.15
N GLN A 759 12.64 3.75 -0.81
CA GLN A 759 12.02 4.43 0.32
C GLN A 759 12.32 3.69 1.62
N VAL A 760 12.69 4.37 2.71
CA VAL A 760 12.98 3.67 3.98
C VAL A 760 11.70 3.05 4.55
N ALA A 761 10.62 3.83 4.62
CA ALA A 761 9.36 3.43 5.23
C ALA A 761 8.33 2.89 4.25
N GLY A 762 8.38 3.26 2.96
CA GLY A 762 7.41 2.82 1.97
C GLY A 762 7.29 1.29 1.82
N GLU A 763 6.06 0.78 1.79
CA GLU A 763 5.75 -0.59 1.35
C GLU A 763 5.75 -0.69 -0.17
N MET A 764 5.86 -1.90 -0.72
CA MET A 764 5.70 -2.16 -2.15
C MET A 764 4.36 -1.60 -2.64
N GLY A 765 4.38 -0.85 -3.74
CA GLY A 765 3.20 -0.15 -4.26
C GLY A 765 2.98 1.27 -3.73
N SER A 766 3.75 1.73 -2.73
CA SER A 766 3.75 3.13 -2.30
C SER A 766 4.23 4.05 -3.42
N ALA A 767 3.69 5.28 -3.46
CA ALA A 767 4.10 6.28 -4.43
C ALA A 767 5.53 6.77 -4.18
N ASP A 768 6.36 6.82 -5.22
CA ASP A 768 7.76 7.22 -5.19
C ASP A 768 7.96 8.65 -4.63
N THR A 769 6.96 9.52 -4.74
CA THR A 769 7.01 10.94 -4.35
C THR A 769 6.62 11.23 -2.90
N VAL A 770 6.30 10.23 -2.07
CA VAL A 770 6.01 10.50 -0.66
C VAL A 770 7.24 11.04 0.08
N ARG A 771 7.01 11.90 1.09
CA ARG A 771 8.06 12.37 2.00
C ARG A 771 8.62 11.17 2.76
N ASP A 772 9.86 10.83 2.45
CA ASP A 772 10.58 9.67 3.02
C ASP A 772 12.09 9.90 2.83
N VAL A 773 12.92 9.28 3.66
CA VAL A 773 14.35 9.18 3.36
C VAL A 773 14.53 8.18 2.22
N ARG A 774 15.45 8.47 1.31
CA ARG A 774 15.81 7.54 0.23
C ARG A 774 17.03 6.72 0.65
N GLY A 775 16.86 5.39 0.73
CA GLY A 775 17.97 4.45 0.82
C GLY A 775 18.84 4.53 -0.43
N PHE A 776 20.15 4.50 -0.22
CA PHE A 776 21.19 4.73 -1.23
C PHE A 776 22.25 3.63 -1.08
N ALA A 777 21.99 2.45 -1.64
CA ALA A 777 22.79 1.24 -1.40
C ALA A 777 23.59 0.84 -2.65
N TRP A 778 24.91 0.72 -2.50
CA TRP A 778 25.84 0.33 -3.56
C TRP A 778 26.48 -1.02 -3.28
N LYS A 779 26.66 -1.80 -4.34
CA LYS A 779 27.42 -3.05 -4.37
C LYS A 779 28.56 -2.88 -5.36
N PHE A 780 29.77 -3.12 -4.90
CA PHE A 780 30.98 -3.11 -5.71
C PHE A 780 31.45 -4.55 -5.93
N TYR A 781 31.62 -4.93 -7.19
CA TYR A 781 32.11 -6.26 -7.56
C TYR A 781 33.64 -6.18 -7.74
N THR A 782 34.38 -6.47 -6.67
CA THR A 782 35.84 -6.29 -6.61
C THR A 782 36.57 -7.62 -6.73
N GLU A 783 37.88 -7.58 -6.98
CA GLU A 783 38.75 -8.76 -6.97
C GLU A 783 38.93 -9.40 -5.58
N ASP A 784 38.66 -8.65 -4.51
CA ASP A 784 38.73 -9.15 -3.12
C ASP A 784 37.35 -9.58 -2.59
N GLY A 785 36.36 -9.70 -3.49
CA GLY A 785 34.98 -10.06 -3.17
C GLY A 785 34.02 -8.88 -3.33
N ILE A 786 32.86 -9.00 -2.69
CA ILE A 786 31.83 -7.97 -2.71
C ILE A 786 32.08 -6.97 -1.58
N TRP A 787 32.03 -5.68 -1.92
CA TRP A 787 31.89 -4.61 -0.93
C TRP A 787 30.52 -3.97 -1.06
N ASP A 788 29.74 -3.98 0.02
CA ASP A 788 28.46 -3.28 0.09
C ASP A 788 28.58 -2.03 0.95
N LEU A 789 28.15 -0.90 0.38
CA LEU A 789 28.07 0.38 1.08
C LEU A 789 26.64 0.87 1.08
N VAL A 790 25.97 0.69 2.22
CA VAL A 790 24.57 1.08 2.43
C VAL A 790 24.49 2.44 3.09
N GLY A 791 23.58 3.26 2.61
CA GLY A 791 23.49 4.66 3.01
C GLY A 791 22.14 5.28 2.72
N ASN A 792 22.08 6.61 2.79
CA ASN A 792 20.87 7.39 2.63
C ASN A 792 21.14 8.65 1.77
N ASN A 793 20.09 9.29 1.26
CA ASN A 793 20.20 10.58 0.59
C ASN A 793 20.44 11.76 1.56
N THR A 794 20.37 11.52 2.87
CA THR A 794 20.64 12.50 3.92
C THR A 794 21.96 12.20 4.63
N PRO A 795 22.73 13.21 5.07
CA PRO A 795 24.06 13.02 5.67
C PRO A 795 24.03 12.47 7.10
N ILE A 796 22.85 12.43 7.72
CA ILE A 796 22.61 11.97 9.09
C ILE A 796 21.33 11.14 9.16
N PHE A 797 21.14 10.47 10.29
CA PHE A 797 19.97 9.65 10.59
C PHE A 797 19.20 10.16 11.82
N PHE A 798 17.99 9.62 12.07
CA PHE A 798 17.11 10.07 13.16
C PHE A 798 17.59 9.63 14.55
N ILE A 799 18.17 8.44 14.64
CA ILE A 799 18.56 7.81 15.90
C ILE A 799 20.03 7.37 15.82
N ARG A 800 20.69 7.32 16.97
CA ARG A 800 22.12 7.00 17.10
C ARG A 800 22.44 5.59 17.58
N ASP A 801 21.44 4.85 18.05
CA ASP A 801 21.62 3.53 18.66
C ASP A 801 20.68 2.50 17.99
N ALA A 802 21.20 1.32 17.66
CA ALA A 802 20.49 0.33 16.86
C ALA A 802 19.31 -0.33 17.60
N ILE A 803 19.34 -0.39 18.94
CA ILE A 803 18.25 -0.95 19.76
C ILE A 803 16.92 -0.20 19.59
N LEU A 804 16.97 1.07 19.17
CA LEU A 804 15.79 1.89 18.92
C LEU A 804 15.28 1.78 17.48
N PHE A 805 16.00 1.08 16.59
CA PHE A 805 15.66 0.99 15.19
C PHE A 805 14.30 0.32 14.93
N PRO A 806 13.94 -0.80 15.59
CA PRO A 806 12.62 -1.40 15.44
C PRO A 806 11.50 -0.41 15.78
N SER A 807 11.58 0.25 16.95
CA SER A 807 10.60 1.27 17.36
C SER A 807 10.53 2.44 16.38
N PHE A 808 11.68 2.94 15.90
CA PHE A 808 11.73 4.00 14.89
C PHE A 808 11.04 3.59 13.58
N ILE A 809 11.20 2.34 13.14
CA ILE A 809 10.50 1.88 11.94
C ILE A 809 9.01 1.69 12.21
N HIS A 810 8.60 1.18 13.38
CA HIS A 810 7.20 0.98 13.70
C HIS A 810 6.37 2.26 13.69
N ILE A 811 6.94 3.40 14.13
CA ILE A 811 6.25 4.70 14.06
C ILE A 811 6.06 5.23 12.63
N LEU A 812 6.84 4.73 11.67
CA LEU A 812 6.70 5.06 10.25
C LEU A 812 5.81 4.07 9.49
N LYS A 813 5.47 2.95 10.14
CA LYS A 813 4.60 1.90 9.61
C LYS A 813 3.18 2.07 10.12
N ARG A 814 2.33 1.14 9.73
CA ARG A 814 0.88 1.20 9.98
C ARG A 814 0.57 0.84 11.43
N ASN A 815 -0.34 1.59 12.03
CA ASN A 815 -0.88 1.31 13.37
C ASN A 815 -1.44 -0.13 13.42
N PRO A 816 -1.13 -0.91 14.47
CA PRO A 816 -1.47 -2.34 14.52
C PRO A 816 -2.97 -2.61 14.56
N VAL A 817 -3.83 -1.64 14.91
CA VAL A 817 -5.28 -1.82 15.01
C VAL A 817 -6.00 -1.25 13.79
N THR A 818 -5.70 0.01 13.44
CA THR A 818 -6.39 0.70 12.33
C THR A 818 -5.80 0.39 10.97
N HIS A 819 -4.53 -0.04 10.95
CA HIS A 819 -3.71 -0.24 9.76
C HIS A 819 -3.48 1.02 8.91
N LEU A 820 -3.60 2.19 9.53
CA LEU A 820 -3.33 3.49 8.92
C LEU A 820 -1.98 4.02 9.41
N ARG A 821 -1.38 4.96 8.67
CA ARG A 821 -0.29 5.78 9.21
C ARG A 821 -0.81 6.63 10.37
N ASP A 822 -0.03 6.73 11.44
CA ASP A 822 -0.43 7.36 12.70
C ASP A 822 0.60 8.42 13.12
N TRP A 823 0.16 9.68 13.10
CA TRP A 823 1.01 10.81 13.44
C TRP A 823 1.23 10.97 14.94
N ASP A 824 0.38 10.41 15.80
CA ASP A 824 0.62 10.40 17.24
C ASP A 824 1.80 9.48 17.56
N MET A 825 1.83 8.27 16.94
CA MET A 825 2.99 7.37 17.07
C MET A 825 4.29 8.06 16.63
N PHE A 826 4.26 8.77 15.50
CA PHE A 826 5.42 9.51 14.99
C PHE A 826 5.86 10.61 15.95
N TRP A 827 4.96 11.54 16.32
CA TRP A 827 5.34 12.71 17.10
C TRP A 827 5.64 12.38 18.57
N ASP A 828 5.01 11.37 19.15
CA ASP A 828 5.31 10.91 20.50
C ASP A 828 6.79 10.50 20.61
N MET A 829 7.24 9.55 19.78
CA MET A 829 8.64 9.13 19.78
C MET A 829 9.60 10.27 19.43
N MET A 830 9.29 11.08 18.41
CA MET A 830 10.17 12.18 17.99
C MET A 830 10.36 13.22 19.11
N SER A 831 9.29 13.55 19.84
CA SER A 831 9.32 14.51 20.95
C SER A 831 10.08 13.98 22.17
N LEU A 832 10.05 12.67 22.41
CA LEU A 832 10.76 12.02 23.50
C LEU A 832 12.25 11.81 23.21
N ARG A 833 12.69 11.98 21.96
CA ARG A 833 14.09 11.74 21.51
C ARG A 833 14.69 12.98 20.85
N PRO A 834 15.31 13.90 21.63
CA PRO A 834 15.88 15.14 21.10
C PRO A 834 16.95 14.96 20.02
N GLU A 835 17.65 13.81 19.96
CA GLU A 835 18.61 13.54 18.87
C GLU A 835 17.99 13.54 17.46
N THR A 836 16.67 13.32 17.35
CA THR A 836 15.96 13.29 16.06
C THR A 836 15.87 14.67 15.39
N THR A 837 16.00 15.74 16.17
CA THR A 837 15.74 17.13 15.75
C THR A 837 16.47 17.52 14.48
N HIS A 838 17.77 17.19 14.36
CA HIS A 838 18.57 17.58 13.20
C HIS A 838 18.04 16.92 11.91
N GLN A 839 17.70 15.63 11.98
CA GLN A 839 17.15 14.93 10.83
C GLN A 839 15.71 15.37 10.52
N LEU A 840 14.89 15.73 11.52
CA LEU A 840 13.55 16.29 11.31
C LEU A 840 13.59 17.58 10.49
N LEU A 841 14.56 18.46 10.76
CA LEU A 841 14.75 19.69 9.98
C LEU A 841 15.04 19.38 8.50
N ILE A 842 15.87 18.37 8.22
CA ILE A 842 16.15 17.93 6.84
C ILE A 842 14.90 17.28 6.23
N PHE A 843 14.25 16.40 6.99
CA PHE A 843 13.12 15.60 6.55
C PHE A 843 11.90 16.46 6.19
N PHE A 844 11.63 17.54 6.93
CA PHE A 844 10.53 18.47 6.65
C PHE A 844 10.92 19.67 5.79
N SER A 845 12.19 19.78 5.39
CA SER A 845 12.61 20.69 4.31
C SER A 845 12.29 20.11 2.92
N ASP A 846 12.57 20.87 1.86
CA ASP A 846 12.42 20.42 0.47
C ASP A 846 13.22 19.14 0.18
N ARG A 847 14.32 18.91 0.90
CA ARG A 847 15.16 17.70 0.74
C ARG A 847 14.47 16.39 1.12
N GLY A 848 13.35 16.45 1.84
CA GLY A 848 12.54 15.28 2.18
C GLY A 848 11.72 14.72 1.00
N ILE A 849 11.64 15.45 -0.12
CA ILE A 849 10.92 15.05 -1.33
C ILE A 849 11.83 15.28 -2.56
N PRO A 850 12.76 14.35 -2.86
CA PRO A 850 13.58 14.44 -4.05
C PRO A 850 12.73 14.41 -5.33
N ASP A 851 13.11 15.17 -6.34
CA ASP A 851 12.42 15.18 -7.64
C ASP A 851 12.80 13.98 -8.54
N SER A 852 13.99 13.40 -8.36
CA SER A 852 14.50 12.21 -9.05
C SER A 852 15.58 11.53 -8.21
N TYR A 853 15.76 10.22 -8.40
CA TYR A 853 16.90 9.51 -7.85
C TYR A 853 18.25 10.06 -8.36
N ARG A 854 18.30 10.64 -9.57
CA ARG A 854 19.55 11.17 -10.15
C ARG A 854 19.93 12.56 -9.64
N HIS A 855 18.98 13.31 -9.10
CA HIS A 855 19.20 14.67 -8.57
C HIS A 855 19.26 14.70 -7.04
N MET A 856 19.83 13.65 -6.43
CA MET A 856 20.08 13.63 -5.00
C MET A 856 21.51 13.18 -4.70
N HIS A 857 22.06 13.77 -3.65
CA HIS A 857 23.29 13.26 -3.06
C HIS A 857 23.02 11.97 -2.29
N GLY A 858 24.07 11.17 -2.11
CA GLY A 858 24.08 10.01 -1.23
C GLY A 858 25.15 10.16 -0.15
N TYR A 859 25.00 9.40 0.92
CA TYR A 859 25.91 9.37 2.06
C TYR A 859 25.96 7.95 2.61
N GLY A 860 27.13 7.44 2.98
CA GLY A 860 27.26 6.15 3.68
C GLY A 860 26.63 6.16 5.08
N SER A 861 26.25 7.33 5.59
CA SER A 861 25.68 7.62 6.92
C SER A 861 26.62 7.30 8.08
N ASN A 862 27.04 6.04 8.19
CA ASN A 862 27.92 5.55 9.25
C ASN A 862 29.38 5.95 9.05
N THR A 863 30.13 5.94 10.16
CA THR A 863 31.59 6.06 10.14
C THR A 863 32.20 4.67 9.96
N PHE A 864 33.21 4.54 9.09
CA PHE A 864 34.01 3.33 8.86
C PHE A 864 35.46 3.58 9.26
N ALA A 865 36.29 2.56 9.27
CA ALA A 865 37.74 2.67 9.38
C ALA A 865 38.39 2.24 8.05
N LEU A 866 39.30 3.05 7.52
CA LEU A 866 40.15 2.69 6.39
C LEU A 866 41.52 2.29 6.94
N VAL A 867 42.07 1.18 6.44
CA VAL A 867 43.37 0.65 6.87
C VAL A 867 44.30 0.61 5.66
N ASN A 868 45.44 1.27 5.74
CA ASN A 868 46.43 1.31 4.67
C ASN A 868 47.40 0.11 4.70
N GLU A 869 48.28 -0.01 3.71
CA GLU A 869 49.23 -1.13 3.60
C GLU A 869 50.23 -1.22 4.76
N TYR A 870 50.41 -0.14 5.53
CA TYR A 870 51.27 -0.09 6.71
C TYR A 870 50.54 -0.46 8.02
N GLY A 871 49.25 -0.82 7.95
CA GLY A 871 48.43 -1.12 9.12
C GLY A 871 47.99 0.11 9.93
N SER A 872 48.24 1.32 9.43
CA SER A 872 47.69 2.54 10.02
C SER A 872 46.23 2.70 9.61
N PHE A 873 45.39 3.21 10.52
CA PHE A 873 43.97 3.36 10.25
C PHE A 873 43.46 4.80 10.44
N TYR A 874 42.43 5.13 9.67
CA TYR A 874 41.77 6.42 9.67
C TYR A 874 40.25 6.23 9.67
N TYR A 875 39.52 7.05 10.42
CA TYR A 875 38.06 7.04 10.33
C TYR A 875 37.60 7.75 9.07
N CYS A 876 36.57 7.21 8.43
CA CYS A 876 36.08 7.65 7.14
C CYS A 876 34.56 7.77 7.11
N LYS A 877 34.07 8.84 6.45
CA LYS A 877 32.69 8.94 5.96
C LYS A 877 32.69 9.01 4.44
N PHE A 878 31.81 8.24 3.81
CA PHE A 878 31.65 8.17 2.35
C PHE A 878 30.53 9.10 1.86
N HIS A 879 30.77 9.79 0.75
CA HIS A 879 29.86 10.77 0.15
C HIS A 879 29.72 10.54 -1.36
N TYR A 880 28.51 10.76 -1.86
CA TYR A 880 28.17 10.69 -3.28
C TYR A 880 27.51 12.02 -3.68
N LYS A 881 28.18 12.80 -4.50
CA LYS A 881 27.67 14.08 -5.00
C LYS A 881 27.15 13.88 -6.41
N SER A 882 25.83 14.03 -6.59
CA SER A 882 25.22 13.95 -7.92
C SER A 882 25.83 15.01 -8.84
N ASP A 883 26.26 14.56 -10.01
CA ASP A 883 26.79 15.44 -11.07
C ASP A 883 25.65 16.15 -11.82
N GLN A 884 24.40 15.74 -11.60
CA GLN A 884 23.19 16.39 -12.15
C GLN A 884 22.69 17.54 -11.25
N GLY A 885 23.25 17.69 -10.04
CA GLY A 885 22.80 18.67 -9.05
C GLY A 885 21.76 18.10 -8.06
N ILE A 886 21.16 18.98 -7.25
CA ILE A 886 20.09 18.61 -6.31
C ILE A 886 18.77 19.16 -6.82
N GLY A 887 17.75 18.31 -6.85
CA GLY A 887 16.38 18.67 -7.21
C GLY A 887 15.38 18.17 -6.18
N THR A 888 14.32 18.94 -5.98
CA THR A 888 13.28 18.69 -4.98
C THR A 888 11.91 19.00 -5.54
N MET A 889 10.88 18.31 -5.06
CA MET A 889 9.50 18.47 -5.51
C MET A 889 8.67 19.22 -4.47
N ASP A 890 7.90 20.20 -4.96
CA ASP A 890 6.85 20.87 -4.17
C ASP A 890 5.83 19.85 -3.63
N PRO A 891 5.36 19.98 -2.37
CA PRO A 891 4.44 19.02 -1.76
C PRO A 891 3.14 18.80 -2.54
N ASP A 892 2.50 19.86 -3.07
CA ASP A 892 1.25 19.72 -3.81
C ASP A 892 1.47 18.99 -5.13
N LYS A 893 2.58 19.30 -5.82
CA LYS A 893 3.02 18.56 -7.00
C LYS A 893 3.30 17.09 -6.64
N ALA A 894 3.95 16.82 -5.52
CA ALA A 894 4.28 15.47 -5.08
C ALA A 894 3.04 14.62 -4.79
N THR A 895 2.03 15.19 -4.12
CA THR A 895 0.73 14.56 -3.88
C THR A 895 -0.01 14.29 -5.19
N LYS A 896 -0.03 15.27 -6.11
CA LYS A 896 -0.66 15.07 -7.41
C LYS A 896 0.00 13.94 -8.20
N THR A 897 1.34 13.96 -8.30
CA THR A 897 2.10 12.90 -8.97
C THR A 897 1.91 11.54 -8.31
N ALA A 898 1.78 11.49 -6.97
CA ALA A 898 1.52 10.23 -6.27
C ALA A 898 0.21 9.55 -6.72
N GLY A 899 -0.81 10.35 -7.05
CA GLY A 899 -2.08 9.87 -7.58
C GLY A 899 -2.02 9.50 -9.07
N GLU A 900 -1.29 10.27 -9.88
CA GLU A 900 -1.24 10.13 -11.35
C GLU A 900 -0.21 9.08 -11.82
N ASP A 901 0.98 9.06 -11.21
CA ASP A 901 2.11 8.18 -11.52
C ASP A 901 2.90 7.81 -10.24
N PRO A 902 2.43 6.84 -9.46
CA PRO A 902 3.10 6.42 -8.22
C PRO A 902 4.50 5.81 -8.46
N ASP A 903 4.89 5.51 -9.70
CA ASP A 903 6.19 4.94 -10.04
C ASP A 903 7.13 5.96 -10.75
N TYR A 904 6.85 7.26 -10.59
CA TYR A 904 7.52 8.36 -11.30
C TYR A 904 9.06 8.31 -11.24
N LEU A 905 9.67 8.19 -10.05
CA LEU A 905 11.13 8.21 -9.90
C LEU A 905 11.78 6.97 -10.52
N THR A 906 11.11 5.82 -10.43
CA THR A 906 11.54 4.57 -11.07
C THR A 906 11.56 4.71 -12.59
N ARG A 907 10.51 5.31 -13.15
CA ARG A 907 10.39 5.58 -14.59
C ARG A 907 11.44 6.58 -15.07
N ASP A 908 11.67 7.68 -14.34
CA ASP A 908 12.71 8.67 -14.67
C ASP A 908 14.09 8.02 -14.77
N LEU A 909 14.48 7.22 -13.77
CA LEU A 909 15.76 6.50 -13.78
C LEU A 909 15.89 5.55 -14.98
N TYR A 910 14.84 4.76 -15.24
CA TYR A 910 14.84 3.83 -16.38
C TYR A 910 14.99 4.59 -17.71
N ASN A 911 14.21 5.65 -17.90
CA ASN A 911 14.17 6.40 -19.15
C ASN A 911 15.46 7.16 -19.42
N ALA A 912 16.09 7.74 -18.39
CA ALA A 912 17.37 8.40 -18.51
C ALA A 912 18.43 7.43 -19.07
N ILE A 913 18.54 6.25 -18.47
CA ILE A 913 19.48 5.21 -18.93
C ILE A 913 19.13 4.69 -20.32
N ALA A 914 17.84 4.43 -20.58
CA ALA A 914 17.39 3.93 -21.89
C ALA A 914 17.67 4.92 -23.03
N SER A 915 17.69 6.22 -22.72
CA SER A 915 17.95 7.30 -23.68
C SER A 915 19.43 7.68 -23.78
N GLY A 916 20.32 7.04 -23.00
CA GLY A 916 21.75 7.37 -22.96
C GLY A 916 22.13 8.58 -22.09
N ASP A 917 21.18 9.16 -21.37
CA ASP A 917 21.40 10.23 -20.37
C ASP A 917 21.84 9.60 -19.03
N TYR A 918 23.06 9.06 -19.02
CA TYR A 918 23.56 8.25 -17.89
C TYR A 918 23.77 9.09 -16.62
N PRO A 919 23.05 8.80 -15.52
CA PRO A 919 23.24 9.50 -14.26
C PRO A 919 24.58 9.10 -13.63
N SER A 920 25.17 10.04 -12.89
CA SER A 920 26.51 9.88 -12.33
C SER A 920 26.74 10.69 -11.06
N TRP A 921 27.65 10.19 -10.22
CA TRP A 921 28.01 10.78 -8.94
C TRP A 921 29.52 10.86 -8.77
N THR A 922 30.00 12.01 -8.30
CA THR A 922 31.35 12.16 -7.75
C THR A 922 31.40 11.49 -6.36
N PHE A 923 32.25 10.48 -6.22
CA PHE A 923 32.48 9.75 -4.97
C PHE A 923 33.62 10.40 -4.18
N SER A 924 33.39 10.68 -2.90
CA SER A 924 34.32 11.40 -2.03
C SER A 924 34.34 10.82 -0.62
N ILE A 925 35.41 11.10 0.12
CA ILE A 925 35.58 10.71 1.53
C ILE A 925 35.88 11.92 2.41
N GLN A 926 35.51 11.86 3.68
CA GLN A 926 36.09 12.68 4.75
C GLN A 926 36.98 11.77 5.62
N ILE A 927 38.09 12.30 6.12
CA ILE A 927 39.07 11.54 6.92
C ILE A 927 39.27 12.19 8.29
N MET A 928 39.36 11.37 9.33
CA MET A 928 39.68 11.77 10.71
C MET A 928 40.68 10.78 11.32
N THR A 929 41.74 11.27 11.97
CA THR A 929 42.69 10.40 12.68
C THR A 929 42.10 9.91 14.01
N PRO A 930 42.64 8.82 14.60
CA PRO A 930 42.21 8.36 15.91
C PRO A 930 42.32 9.43 17.01
N GLU A 931 43.36 10.26 16.98
CA GLU A 931 43.59 11.35 17.94
C GLU A 931 42.56 12.47 17.77
N GLN A 932 42.22 12.81 16.53
CA GLN A 932 41.15 13.76 16.23
C GLN A 932 39.79 13.24 16.69
N ALA A 933 39.50 11.96 16.48
CA ALA A 933 38.26 11.33 16.94
C ALA A 933 38.15 11.31 18.47
N ALA A 934 39.26 11.02 19.17
CA ALA A 934 39.31 11.01 20.63
C ALA A 934 39.13 12.42 21.24
N SER A 935 39.68 13.44 20.59
CA SER A 935 39.60 14.84 21.03
C SER A 935 38.37 15.60 20.52
N SER A 936 37.57 14.99 19.64
CA SER A 936 36.38 15.60 19.05
C SER A 936 35.35 16.02 20.14
N PRO A 937 34.80 17.25 20.04
CA PRO A 937 33.84 17.78 21.01
C PRO A 937 32.51 17.02 21.00
N TYR A 938 32.18 16.36 19.90
CA TYR A 938 31.06 15.43 19.78
C TYR A 938 31.55 14.02 19.46
N ASP A 939 30.68 13.03 19.62
CA ASP A 939 31.00 11.65 19.25
C ASP A 939 31.05 11.53 17.70
N PRO A 940 32.21 11.27 17.09
CA PRO A 940 32.34 11.16 15.64
C PRO A 940 31.66 9.91 15.07
N PHE A 941 31.24 8.98 15.93
CA PHE A 941 30.52 7.74 15.60
C PHE A 941 29.00 7.88 15.79
N ASP A 942 28.51 9.06 16.18
CA ASP A 942 27.08 9.36 16.26
C ASP A 942 26.55 9.74 14.87
N VAL A 943 25.76 8.85 14.27
CA VAL A 943 25.16 9.02 12.94
C VAL A 943 24.12 10.16 12.87
N THR A 944 23.76 10.78 14.00
CA THR A 944 22.92 11.99 14.03
C THR A 944 23.74 13.28 13.84
N LYS A 945 25.07 13.16 13.73
CA LYS A 945 26.03 14.27 13.59
C LYS A 945 26.76 14.25 12.25
N VAL A 946 26.98 15.45 11.72
CA VAL A 946 27.82 15.66 10.53
C VAL A 946 29.26 15.94 10.94
N TRP A 947 30.22 15.62 10.07
CA TRP A 947 31.58 16.13 10.20
C TRP A 947 31.67 17.44 9.40
N LEU A 948 32.03 18.53 10.06
CA LEU A 948 32.03 19.85 9.42
C LEU A 948 33.04 19.87 8.27
N HIS A 949 32.60 20.21 7.06
CA HIS A 949 33.46 20.25 5.88
C HIS A 949 34.65 21.22 6.02
N ALA A 950 34.51 22.27 6.84
CA ALA A 950 35.59 23.21 7.10
C ALA A 950 36.75 22.59 7.89
N GLU A 951 36.46 21.60 8.74
CA GLU A 951 37.46 20.90 9.56
C GLU A 951 37.93 19.61 8.89
N TYR A 952 37.01 18.91 8.25
CA TYR A 952 37.24 17.64 7.57
C TYR A 952 36.76 17.76 6.11
N PRO A 953 37.57 18.32 5.19
CA PRO A 953 37.14 18.58 3.82
C PRO A 953 36.86 17.29 3.04
N LEU A 954 36.03 17.41 1.99
CA LEU A 954 35.78 16.31 1.06
C LEU A 954 37.00 16.08 0.19
N ILE A 955 37.48 14.83 0.17
CA ILE A 955 38.56 14.36 -0.68
C ILE A 955 37.91 13.56 -1.83
N PRO A 956 38.03 13.99 -3.09
CA PRO A 956 37.51 13.24 -4.22
C PRO A 956 38.26 11.91 -4.36
N VAL A 957 37.55 10.85 -4.77
CA VAL A 957 38.10 9.50 -4.94
C VAL A 957 37.87 9.01 -6.38
N GLY A 958 36.64 9.14 -6.87
CA GLY A 958 36.24 8.54 -8.14
C GLY A 958 34.90 9.05 -8.65
N LYS A 959 34.46 8.49 -9.77
CA LYS A 959 33.18 8.77 -10.40
C LYS A 959 32.39 7.49 -10.59
N ILE A 960 31.12 7.50 -10.22
CA ILE A 960 30.18 6.40 -10.47
C ILE A 960 29.27 6.80 -11.63
N VAL A 961 29.06 5.91 -12.58
CA VAL A 961 28.16 6.11 -13.73
C VAL A 961 27.23 4.91 -13.85
N LEU A 962 25.92 5.14 -13.95
CA LEU A 962 24.92 4.09 -14.20
C LEU A 962 24.56 4.09 -15.68
N ASN A 963 24.81 2.99 -16.37
CA ASN A 963 24.65 2.89 -17.82
C ASN A 963 23.83 1.67 -18.28
N ARG A 964 23.22 0.93 -17.34
CA ARG A 964 22.45 -0.26 -17.67
C ARG A 964 21.22 -0.42 -16.77
N ASN A 965 20.06 -0.55 -17.40
CA ASN A 965 18.81 -0.96 -16.77
C ASN A 965 18.81 -2.47 -16.45
N PRO A 966 18.00 -2.91 -15.48
CA PRO A 966 17.83 -4.34 -15.23
C PRO A 966 17.28 -5.05 -16.48
N LYS A 967 17.68 -6.31 -16.67
CA LYS A 967 17.14 -7.24 -17.67
C LYS A 967 15.91 -7.98 -17.14
N ASN A 968 15.87 -8.21 -15.83
CA ASN A 968 14.74 -8.75 -15.10
C ASN A 968 14.78 -8.15 -13.69
N TYR A 969 13.79 -7.35 -13.34
CA TYR A 969 13.71 -6.66 -12.06
C TYR A 969 13.70 -7.62 -10.89
N PHE A 970 12.96 -8.74 -10.98
CA PHE A 970 12.89 -9.69 -9.88
C PHE A 970 14.27 -10.30 -9.58
N ALA A 971 14.94 -10.83 -10.59
CA ALA A 971 16.24 -11.48 -10.44
C ALA A 971 17.37 -10.48 -10.11
N GLU A 972 17.39 -9.32 -10.77
CA GLU A 972 18.53 -8.39 -10.67
C GLU A 972 18.35 -7.29 -9.61
N VAL A 973 17.12 -6.98 -9.17
CA VAL A 973 16.83 -5.87 -8.25
C VAL A 973 16.11 -6.33 -6.99
N GLU A 974 15.08 -7.16 -7.11
CA GLU A 974 14.31 -7.61 -5.95
C GLU A 974 15.13 -8.62 -5.11
N GLN A 975 15.82 -9.57 -5.76
CA GLN A 975 16.72 -10.51 -5.10
C GLN A 975 18.07 -9.91 -4.69
N LEU A 976 18.39 -8.69 -5.13
CA LEU A 976 19.65 -8.03 -4.78
C LEU A 976 19.75 -7.76 -3.27
N ALA A 977 20.69 -8.40 -2.58
CA ALA A 977 20.93 -8.23 -1.15
C ALA A 977 22.14 -7.32 -0.88
N PHE A 978 21.99 -6.38 0.05
CA PHE A 978 23.09 -5.51 0.52
C PHE A 978 23.32 -5.77 1.99
N ASP A 979 24.55 -6.08 2.38
CA ASP A 979 24.92 -6.33 3.78
C ASP A 979 26.17 -5.51 4.14
N PRO A 980 26.09 -4.52 5.05
CA PRO A 980 27.26 -3.74 5.45
C PRO A 980 28.38 -4.57 6.10
N ALA A 981 28.15 -5.84 6.44
CA ALA A 981 29.19 -6.78 6.83
C ALA A 981 30.01 -7.33 5.64
N HIS A 982 29.57 -7.13 4.39
CA HIS A 982 30.37 -7.38 3.20
C HIS A 982 31.41 -6.27 3.02
N LEU A 983 32.52 -6.42 3.76
CA LEU A 983 33.68 -5.55 3.70
C LEU A 983 34.84 -6.25 2.98
N ILE A 984 35.76 -5.46 2.44
CA ILE A 984 36.98 -5.93 1.77
C ILE A 984 38.21 -5.45 2.54
N PRO A 985 39.37 -6.14 2.42
CA PRO A 985 40.60 -5.72 3.09
C PRO A 985 40.91 -4.24 2.87
N GLY A 986 41.22 -3.52 3.95
CA GLY A 986 41.46 -2.07 3.92
C GLY A 986 40.23 -1.22 4.26
N ILE A 987 39.06 -1.83 4.49
CA ILE A 987 37.85 -1.18 5.02
C ILE A 987 37.29 -2.03 6.17
N GLU A 988 37.17 -1.43 7.34
CA GLU A 988 36.80 -2.08 8.60
C GLU A 988 35.64 -1.34 9.28
N PRO A 989 34.84 -2.01 10.13
CA PRO A 989 33.78 -1.36 10.87
C PRO A 989 34.34 -0.47 11.98
N SER A 990 33.71 0.68 12.22
CA SER A 990 34.05 1.55 13.37
C SER A 990 33.21 1.20 14.61
N PRO A 991 33.49 1.81 15.77
CA PRO A 991 32.66 1.72 16.98
C PRO A 991 31.23 2.30 16.87
N ASP A 992 30.82 2.84 15.72
CA ASP A 992 29.46 3.35 15.47
C ASP A 992 28.39 2.32 15.83
N ARG A 993 27.60 2.62 16.86
CA ARG A 993 26.59 1.71 17.42
C ARG A 993 25.51 1.33 16.41
N MET A 994 25.14 2.26 15.54
CA MET A 994 24.19 1.99 14.46
C MET A 994 24.81 1.05 13.44
N LEU A 995 26.08 1.26 13.05
CA LEU A 995 26.80 0.34 12.16
C LEU A 995 26.88 -1.06 12.78
N GLN A 996 27.28 -1.17 14.05
CA GLN A 996 27.42 -2.46 14.74
C GLN A 996 26.11 -3.29 14.72
N GLY A 997 24.95 -2.66 14.94
CA GLY A 997 23.66 -3.35 14.80
C GLY A 997 23.34 -3.76 13.35
N ARG A 998 23.70 -2.92 12.37
CA ARG A 998 23.49 -3.20 10.94
C ARG A 998 24.31 -4.40 10.44
N LEU A 999 25.52 -4.61 10.96
CA LEU A 999 26.41 -5.73 10.62
C LEU A 999 25.76 -7.10 10.91
N PHE A 1000 24.87 -7.18 11.90
CA PHE A 1000 24.10 -8.39 12.18
C PHE A 1000 22.77 -8.43 11.40
N ASN A 1001 21.99 -7.34 11.49
CA ASN A 1001 20.58 -7.35 11.14
C ASN A 1001 20.31 -7.55 9.63
N TYR A 1002 21.14 -6.96 8.76
CA TYR A 1002 20.91 -7.00 7.31
C TYR A 1002 21.08 -8.41 6.75
N GLY A 1003 22.20 -9.08 7.07
CA GLY A 1003 22.44 -10.46 6.65
C GLY A 1003 21.38 -11.43 7.18
N ASP A 1004 20.90 -11.22 8.40
CA ASP A 1004 19.82 -12.01 8.99
C ASP A 1004 18.47 -11.82 8.27
N ALA A 1005 18.08 -10.58 7.99
CA ALA A 1005 16.87 -10.26 7.22
C ALA A 1005 16.90 -10.86 5.81
N HIS A 1006 18.05 -10.79 5.09
CA HIS A 1006 18.16 -11.36 3.75
C HIS A 1006 18.09 -12.90 3.77
N ARG A 1007 18.69 -13.56 4.76
CA ARG A 1007 18.60 -15.02 4.92
C ARG A 1007 17.17 -15.49 5.18
N TYR A 1008 16.39 -14.73 5.94
CA TYR A 1008 14.96 -15.04 6.13
C TYR A 1008 14.17 -14.87 4.82
N ARG A 1009 14.38 -13.75 4.12
CA ARG A 1009 13.61 -13.39 2.92
C ARG A 1009 13.94 -14.23 1.69
N LEU A 1010 15.23 -14.47 1.43
CA LEU A 1010 15.72 -15.14 0.22
C LEU A 1010 16.05 -16.63 0.47
N GLY A 1011 15.94 -17.10 1.71
CA GLY A 1011 16.28 -18.46 2.12
C GLY A 1011 17.78 -18.63 2.46
N GLY A 1012 18.17 -19.81 2.95
CA GLY A 1012 19.53 -20.06 3.43
C GLY A 1012 20.63 -20.15 2.35
N ARG A 1013 20.28 -20.06 1.06
CA ARG A 1013 21.21 -20.20 -0.09
C ARG A 1013 21.44 -18.88 -0.84
N VAL A 1014 21.50 -17.74 -0.16
CA VAL A 1014 21.71 -16.40 -0.77
C VAL A 1014 23.15 -16.20 -1.32
N ARG A 1015 23.85 -17.27 -1.69
CA ARG A 1015 25.19 -17.22 -2.26
C ARG A 1015 25.28 -18.27 -3.35
N ASP A 1016 24.64 -18.03 -4.48
CA ASP A 1016 24.92 -18.72 -5.74
C ASP A 1016 24.44 -17.79 -6.86
N ASP A 1017 25.42 -17.08 -7.45
CA ASP A 1017 25.54 -16.63 -8.86
C ASP A 1017 26.46 -15.39 -8.99
#